data_AF-A0A1H1ZSG2-F1
#
_entry.id   AF-A0A1H1ZSG2-F1
#
_cell.length_a   1.000
_cell.length_b   1.000
_cell.length_c   1.000
_cell.angle_alpha   90.00
_cell.angle_beta   90.00
_cell.angle_gamma   90.00
#
_symmetry.space_group_name_H-M   'P 1'
#
loop_
_entity.id
_entity.type
_entity.pdbx_description
1 polymer ?
#
loop_
_entity_poly.entity_id
_entity_poly.type
_entity_poly.pdbx_seq_one_letter_code
_entity_poly.pdbx_strand_id
1 'polypeptide(L)'
;MLSRRWLALLLLLAALFAGLRAVHLLQEPPQASSLVTDQVVVVGVTGRPALTPTDRAVLGPRLADAQVGAVSVRPRHVGDCAAAGWTTLGAGRRAAVGALCDPRVSDGRVEDWDARLTAAAARRGDARPGTLAGSVAGCVAAVGPGAALAAARPDGTLADYRTVEEFLADDLTTRCPTTLVDAGPRSDAVIARLAADPGRTLLVTGVGPAAGSADPALQVVYRLGTTFPGWLTSASTRRDGIVTLTDLTRTLVDHDAPPGAAVPVTVDGSPLAVDPAELSLPLVEDHLAAVAALSDGAVVGYLVLGGFGTLLCLVGLVGTLRRRFAVPRLILTLGSVLGAAMMLTGSVPWAGSGAPGLVLGVAVIGWSLLLAAATLALAARLDVPAAVVGAALTVAAFTVDAALGGPMQAGSMLNSRPVFGLRWYGFGNVTFAVYATAALVLAGWLAHRFLAAGHRRAAVVAVAVVGFGVVVCEGWPTMGTDFGGVVALTPPVLWLLLVVAGVRVTVPRLLAVGAAAVVAVAAISLLDWSRGPDRRSHLGGFVQRVLDGDAVDVVSRKAVASAETVVSGPGITTLVIGVLLWLLVLRCALPVLRPAFPTLPAVLQAALATAVLGTLLNDGGISVWLTVTGMVAVSVGWFCLDHALREGWPSPAPGRELWTWLSRGAARR
;
A
#
# COMPACT_ATOMS: atom_id res chain seq x y z
N MET A 1 -18.24 -28.78 24.56
CA MET A 1 -18.95 -28.35 23.33
C MET A 1 -19.04 -26.83 23.36
N LEU A 2 -18.97 -26.12 22.22
CA LEU A 2 -19.29 -24.68 22.23
C LEU A 2 -20.74 -24.53 22.71
N SER A 3 -20.99 -23.61 23.64
CA SER A 3 -22.37 -23.37 24.07
C SER A 3 -23.19 -22.83 22.90
N ARG A 4 -24.51 -23.09 22.87
CA ARG A 4 -25.41 -22.59 21.82
C ARG A 4 -25.27 -21.07 21.60
N ARG A 5 -24.95 -20.32 22.66
CA ARG A 5 -24.70 -18.87 22.61
C ARG A 5 -23.47 -18.50 21.77
N TRP A 6 -22.39 -19.26 21.88
CA TRP A 6 -21.18 -19.02 21.07
C TRP A 6 -21.39 -19.37 19.61
N LEU A 7 -22.09 -20.47 19.32
CA LEU A 7 -22.44 -20.81 17.95
C LEU A 7 -23.32 -19.70 17.34
N ALA A 8 -24.32 -19.20 18.08
CA ALA A 8 -25.15 -18.10 17.62
C ALA A 8 -24.36 -16.81 17.35
N LEU A 9 -23.38 -16.47 18.21
CA LEU A 9 -22.51 -15.32 17.99
C LEU A 9 -21.65 -15.47 16.73
N LEU A 10 -21.05 -16.64 16.52
CA LEU A 10 -20.24 -16.92 15.33
C LEU A 10 -21.09 -16.84 14.06
N LEU A 11 -22.31 -17.38 14.08
CA LEU A 11 -23.24 -17.27 12.96
C LEU A 11 -23.66 -15.83 12.69
N LEU A 12 -23.90 -15.04 13.74
CA LEU A 12 -24.22 -13.61 13.60
C LEU A 12 -23.05 -12.83 12.97
N LEU A 13 -21.82 -13.06 13.42
CA LEU A 13 -20.63 -12.41 12.85
C LEU A 13 -20.40 -12.83 11.39
N ALA A 14 -20.59 -14.11 11.07
CA ALA A 14 -20.51 -14.59 9.70
C ALA A 14 -21.59 -13.98 8.80
N ALA A 15 -22.83 -13.87 9.29
CA ALA A 15 -23.93 -13.22 8.57
C ALA A 15 -23.67 -11.72 8.36
N LEU A 16 -23.15 -11.01 9.37
CA LEU A 16 -22.76 -9.61 9.24
C LEU A 16 -21.65 -9.44 8.19
N PHE A 17 -20.62 -10.28 8.25
CA PHE A 17 -19.53 -10.25 7.28
C PHE A 17 -20.05 -10.50 5.86
N ALA A 18 -20.91 -11.52 5.68
CA ALA A 18 -21.54 -11.81 4.38
C ALA A 18 -22.43 -10.66 3.89
N GLY A 19 -23.16 -9.99 4.80
CA GLY A 19 -23.94 -8.79 4.48
C GLY A 19 -23.06 -7.64 3.98
N LEU A 20 -21.93 -7.37 4.64
CA LEU A 20 -20.96 -6.36 4.19
C LEU A 20 -20.34 -6.73 2.82
N ARG A 21 -20.07 -8.03 2.58
CA ARG A 21 -19.65 -8.50 1.25
C ARG A 21 -20.71 -8.29 0.18
N ALA A 22 -21.98 -8.54 0.51
CA ALA A 22 -23.08 -8.30 -0.41
C ALA A 22 -23.17 -6.81 -0.78
N VAL A 23 -22.98 -5.89 0.19
CA VAL A 23 -22.93 -4.45 -0.09
C VAL A 23 -21.82 -4.09 -1.07
N HIS A 24 -20.61 -4.62 -0.89
CA HIS A 24 -19.51 -4.39 -1.84
C HIS A 24 -19.81 -4.91 -3.25
N LEU A 25 -20.53 -6.03 -3.37
CA LEU A 25 -20.92 -6.60 -4.67
C LEU A 25 -22.00 -5.78 -5.39
N LEU A 26 -22.62 -4.78 -4.75
CA LEU A 26 -23.55 -3.86 -5.39
C LEU A 26 -22.86 -2.74 -6.18
N GLN A 27 -21.53 -2.58 -6.04
CA GLN A 27 -20.79 -1.56 -6.78
C GLN A 27 -20.74 -1.93 -8.26
N GLU A 28 -21.06 -0.97 -9.14
CA GLU A 28 -20.95 -1.17 -10.58
C GLU A 28 -19.46 -1.26 -10.97
N PRO A 29 -19.07 -2.25 -11.79
CA PRO A 29 -17.70 -2.34 -12.24
C PRO A 29 -17.38 -1.20 -13.24
N PRO A 30 -16.13 -0.72 -13.27
CA PRO A 30 -15.72 0.30 -14.23
C PRO A 30 -15.88 -0.22 -15.65
N GLN A 31 -16.21 0.67 -16.58
CA GLN A 31 -16.35 0.35 -17.99
C GLN A 31 -15.00 0.42 -18.71
N ALA A 32 -14.79 -0.40 -19.74
CA ALA A 32 -13.55 -0.34 -20.51
C ALA A 32 -13.42 1.02 -21.25
N SER A 33 -12.27 1.68 -21.14
CA SER A 33 -11.96 2.89 -21.90
C SER A 33 -11.38 2.52 -23.26
N SER A 34 -12.20 1.96 -24.15
CA SER A 34 -11.74 1.50 -25.47
C SER A 34 -11.31 2.66 -26.37
N LEU A 35 -10.19 2.50 -27.09
CA LEU A 35 -9.73 3.40 -28.14
C LEU A 35 -10.36 2.97 -29.47
N VAL A 36 -11.29 3.79 -30.01
CA VAL A 36 -12.14 3.42 -31.16
C VAL A 36 -11.66 4.04 -32.48
N THR A 37 -10.83 5.08 -32.42
CA THR A 37 -10.26 5.75 -33.60
C THR A 37 -9.01 5.05 -34.08
N ASP A 38 -8.76 5.01 -35.39
CA ASP A 38 -7.54 4.43 -35.99
C ASP A 38 -6.24 5.20 -35.63
N GLN A 39 -6.38 6.44 -35.14
CA GLN A 39 -5.25 7.30 -34.78
C GLN A 39 -5.38 7.83 -33.36
N VAL A 40 -4.33 7.61 -32.57
CA VAL A 40 -4.19 8.05 -31.17
C VAL A 40 -2.97 8.97 -31.07
N VAL A 41 -3.18 10.17 -30.54
CA VAL A 41 -2.11 11.13 -30.28
C VAL A 41 -1.98 11.33 -28.77
N VAL A 42 -0.80 11.01 -28.23
CA VAL A 42 -0.47 11.20 -26.82
C VAL A 42 0.44 12.40 -26.69
N VAL A 43 -0.05 13.47 -26.06
CA VAL A 43 0.76 14.64 -25.74
C VAL A 43 1.25 14.53 -24.29
N GLY A 44 2.55 14.34 -24.13
CA GLY A 44 3.21 14.34 -22.83
C GLY A 44 3.53 15.75 -22.38
N VAL A 45 3.19 16.08 -21.13
CA VAL A 45 3.42 17.40 -20.53
C VAL A 45 4.17 17.29 -19.21
N THR A 46 4.91 18.34 -18.82
CA THR A 46 5.70 18.37 -17.59
C THR A 46 5.21 19.47 -16.65
N GLY A 47 5.27 19.23 -15.33
CA GLY A 47 4.93 20.25 -14.33
C GLY A 47 3.50 20.77 -14.38
N ARG A 48 2.54 19.88 -14.65
CA ARG A 48 1.11 20.15 -14.79
C ARG A 48 0.29 19.38 -13.73
N PRO A 49 0.42 19.70 -12.43
CA PRO A 49 -0.34 19.06 -11.34
C PRO A 49 -1.80 19.51 -11.27
N ALA A 50 -2.16 20.58 -11.98
CA ALA A 50 -3.52 21.14 -12.05
C ALA A 50 -3.83 21.61 -13.48
N LEU A 51 -5.10 21.87 -13.76
CA LEU A 51 -5.53 22.37 -15.07
C LEU A 51 -4.93 23.76 -15.37
N THR A 52 -4.34 23.90 -16.55
CA THR A 52 -3.86 25.18 -17.08
C THR A 52 -5.02 25.94 -17.76
N PRO A 53 -4.85 27.22 -18.14
CA PRO A 53 -5.83 27.92 -18.96
C PRO A 53 -6.18 27.19 -20.25
N THR A 54 -5.18 26.57 -20.88
CA THR A 54 -5.35 25.76 -22.10
C THR A 54 -6.21 24.52 -21.84
N ASP A 55 -5.97 23.82 -20.73
CA ASP A 55 -6.80 22.65 -20.37
C ASP A 55 -8.26 23.05 -20.17
N ARG A 56 -8.52 24.16 -19.46
CA ARG A 56 -9.89 24.65 -19.23
C ARG A 56 -10.59 24.97 -20.55
N ALA A 57 -9.89 25.62 -21.47
CA ALA A 57 -10.44 25.99 -22.77
C ALA A 57 -10.75 24.77 -23.65
N VAL A 58 -9.93 23.72 -23.56
CA VAL A 58 -10.09 22.48 -24.33
C VAL A 58 -11.10 21.52 -23.71
N LEU A 59 -11.01 21.28 -22.40
CA LEU A 59 -11.90 20.38 -21.66
C LEU A 59 -13.30 20.95 -21.53
N GLY A 60 -13.45 22.24 -21.21
CA GLY A 60 -14.73 22.89 -20.95
C GLY A 60 -15.85 22.54 -21.96
N PRO A 61 -15.65 22.73 -23.27
CA PRO A 61 -16.64 22.37 -24.28
C PRO A 61 -16.77 20.87 -24.57
N ARG A 62 -15.91 20.03 -24.00
CA ARG A 62 -15.76 18.59 -24.30
C ARG A 62 -15.98 17.68 -23.08
N LEU A 63 -16.52 18.21 -21.98
CA LEU A 63 -16.74 17.42 -20.76
C LEU A 63 -17.70 16.23 -20.96
N ALA A 64 -18.60 16.30 -21.95
CA ALA A 64 -19.54 15.22 -22.26
C ALA A 64 -18.87 14.01 -22.95
N ASP A 65 -17.68 14.18 -23.52
CA ASP A 65 -16.90 13.12 -24.17
C ASP A 65 -15.47 13.02 -23.62
N ALA A 66 -15.24 13.58 -22.43
CA ALA A 66 -13.95 13.59 -21.76
C ALA A 66 -13.84 12.56 -20.63
N GLN A 67 -12.69 11.91 -20.53
CA GLN A 67 -12.31 11.10 -19.38
C GLN A 67 -11.10 11.72 -18.71
N VAL A 68 -11.14 11.93 -17.40
CA VAL A 68 -10.16 12.77 -16.69
C VAL A 68 -9.64 12.06 -15.43
N GLY A 69 -8.42 12.37 -15.03
CA GLY A 69 -7.87 11.94 -13.75
C GLY A 69 -6.50 12.55 -13.47
N ALA A 70 -5.85 11.99 -12.45
CA ALA A 70 -4.47 12.24 -12.08
C ALA A 70 -3.62 11.02 -12.46
N VAL A 71 -2.48 11.25 -13.11
CA VAL A 71 -1.52 10.22 -13.45
C VAL A 71 -0.34 10.25 -12.47
N SER A 72 -0.04 9.09 -11.91
CA SER A 72 1.21 8.84 -11.23
C SER A 72 2.30 8.65 -12.28
N VAL A 73 3.17 9.66 -12.37
CA VAL A 73 4.36 9.65 -13.24
C VAL A 73 5.50 8.83 -12.66
N ARG A 74 5.30 8.25 -11.46
CA ARG A 74 6.33 7.67 -10.58
C ARG A 74 7.37 6.86 -11.38
N PRO A 75 8.54 7.46 -11.65
CA PRO A 75 9.67 6.72 -12.15
C PRO A 75 10.26 5.88 -11.01
N ARG A 76 11.30 5.11 -11.30
CA ARG A 76 11.84 4.20 -10.29
C ARG A 76 12.30 4.91 -9.02
N HIS A 77 12.82 6.13 -9.13
CA HIS A 77 13.14 6.99 -8.01
C HIS A 77 12.27 8.25 -8.03
N VAL A 78 11.83 8.68 -6.85
CA VAL A 78 11.03 9.90 -6.70
C VAL A 78 11.93 11.10 -7.02
N GLY A 79 11.46 12.02 -7.86
CA GLY A 79 12.22 13.21 -8.26
C GLY A 79 13.12 13.04 -9.48
N ASP A 80 13.05 11.91 -10.19
CA ASP A 80 13.69 11.83 -11.52
C ASP A 80 12.99 12.78 -12.51
N CYS A 81 13.74 13.22 -13.52
CA CYS A 81 13.27 14.11 -14.58
C CYS A 81 12.26 13.44 -15.54
N ALA A 82 11.62 14.24 -16.39
CA ALA A 82 10.62 13.79 -17.36
C ALA A 82 11.09 12.68 -18.32
N ALA A 83 12.39 12.62 -18.63
CA ALA A 83 12.96 11.53 -19.40
C ALA A 83 12.70 10.14 -18.77
N ALA A 84 12.65 10.07 -17.43
CA ALA A 84 12.32 8.84 -16.71
C ALA A 84 10.86 8.43 -16.87
N GLY A 85 9.94 9.38 -16.93
CA GLY A 85 8.53 9.09 -17.20
C GLY A 85 8.28 8.67 -18.64
N TRP A 86 8.91 9.33 -19.62
CA TRP A 86 8.89 8.85 -21.01
C TRP A 86 9.49 7.45 -21.16
N THR A 87 10.64 7.19 -20.52
CA THR A 87 11.24 5.83 -20.52
C THR A 87 10.33 4.82 -19.83
N THR A 88 9.63 5.20 -18.76
CA THR A 88 8.65 4.36 -18.06
C THR A 88 7.45 4.04 -18.96
N LEU A 89 6.94 5.03 -19.70
CA LEU A 89 5.89 4.86 -20.69
C LEU A 89 6.31 3.90 -21.81
N GLY A 90 7.53 4.05 -22.35
CA GLY A 90 8.05 3.14 -23.38
C GLY A 90 8.36 1.74 -22.89
N ALA A 91 8.79 1.59 -21.63
CA ALA A 91 9.16 0.30 -21.06
C ALA A 91 7.97 -0.49 -20.50
N GLY A 92 6.82 0.16 -20.25
CA GLY A 92 5.68 -0.46 -19.56
C GLY A 92 5.96 -0.83 -18.11
N ARG A 93 7.07 -0.36 -17.55
CA ARG A 93 7.55 -0.61 -16.20
C ARG A 93 8.36 0.60 -15.72
N ARG A 94 8.33 0.85 -14.41
CA ARG A 94 9.09 1.96 -13.80
C ARG A 94 10.57 1.88 -14.16
N ALA A 95 11.03 2.86 -14.94
CA ALA A 95 12.41 2.96 -15.38
C ALA A 95 13.16 4.05 -14.61
N ALA A 96 14.49 3.91 -14.56
CA ALA A 96 15.40 4.96 -14.12
C ALA A 96 16.24 5.40 -15.33
N VAL A 97 16.62 6.67 -15.37
CA VAL A 97 17.50 7.22 -16.42
C VAL A 97 18.84 7.73 -15.88
N GLY A 98 19.08 7.59 -14.57
CA GLY A 98 20.27 8.16 -13.93
C GLY A 98 20.30 9.67 -14.13
N ALA A 99 21.42 10.19 -14.64
CA ALA A 99 21.59 11.62 -14.95
C ALA A 99 21.18 11.98 -16.40
N LEU A 100 20.62 11.04 -17.19
CA LEU A 100 20.34 11.22 -18.62
C LEU A 100 18.98 11.91 -18.85
N CYS A 101 18.86 13.15 -18.38
CA CYS A 101 17.63 13.93 -18.46
C CYS A 101 17.36 14.60 -19.80
N ASP A 102 18.38 14.77 -20.63
CA ASP A 102 18.30 15.48 -21.91
C ASP A 102 18.49 14.50 -23.08
N PRO A 103 17.40 13.88 -23.58
CA PRO A 103 17.49 12.97 -24.71
C PRO A 103 17.89 13.68 -26.01
N ARG A 104 18.63 12.97 -26.84
CA ARG A 104 19.04 13.43 -28.19
C ARG A 104 18.73 12.35 -29.22
N VAL A 105 18.36 12.82 -30.41
CA VAL A 105 18.03 11.97 -31.55
C VAL A 105 18.84 12.43 -32.75
N SER A 106 19.51 11.49 -33.40
CA SER A 106 20.19 11.70 -34.68
C SER A 106 19.99 10.47 -35.55
N ASP A 107 19.86 10.69 -36.86
CA ASP A 107 19.67 9.64 -37.88
C ASP A 107 18.56 8.62 -37.54
N GLY A 108 17.45 9.10 -36.95
CA GLY A 108 16.31 8.27 -36.58
C GLY A 108 16.55 7.34 -35.38
N ARG A 109 17.54 7.65 -34.54
CA ARG A 109 17.96 6.83 -33.39
C ARG A 109 18.19 7.69 -32.15
N VAL A 110 17.90 7.15 -30.97
CA VAL A 110 18.28 7.76 -29.68
C VAL A 110 19.79 7.57 -29.46
N GLU A 111 20.54 8.67 -29.31
CA GLU A 111 22.02 8.65 -29.28
C GLU A 111 22.59 7.84 -28.10
N ASP A 112 22.03 8.05 -26.91
CA ASP A 112 22.53 7.50 -25.64
C ASP A 112 21.83 6.20 -25.23
N TRP A 113 21.29 5.45 -26.20
CA TRP A 113 20.43 4.28 -25.94
C TRP A 113 21.09 3.23 -25.02
N ASP A 114 22.34 2.85 -25.28
CA ASP A 114 23.04 1.83 -24.47
C ASP A 114 23.27 2.29 -23.03
N ALA A 115 23.53 3.58 -22.84
CA ALA A 115 23.67 4.18 -21.51
C ALA A 115 22.31 4.19 -20.77
N ARG A 116 21.20 4.42 -21.48
CA ARG A 116 19.84 4.33 -20.93
C ARG A 116 19.45 2.91 -20.58
N LEU A 117 19.79 1.91 -21.41
CA LEU A 117 19.62 0.49 -21.08
C LEU A 117 20.38 0.14 -19.79
N THR A 118 21.63 0.62 -19.67
CA THR A 118 22.44 0.44 -18.47
C THR A 118 21.81 1.12 -17.25
N ALA A 119 21.32 2.35 -17.39
CA ALA A 119 20.66 3.08 -16.31
C ALA A 119 19.35 2.41 -15.86
N ALA A 120 18.57 1.88 -16.81
CA ALA A 120 17.35 1.13 -16.53
C ALA A 120 17.65 -0.17 -15.77
N ALA A 121 18.73 -0.88 -16.12
CA ALA A 121 19.19 -2.10 -15.46
C ALA A 121 19.92 -1.85 -14.12
N ALA A 122 20.48 -0.65 -13.92
CA ALA A 122 21.25 -0.29 -12.73
C ALA A 122 20.46 -0.53 -11.44
N ARG A 123 21.16 -0.80 -10.33
CA ARG A 123 20.54 -1.13 -9.03
C ARG A 123 19.48 -2.24 -9.14
N ARG A 124 19.71 -3.23 -10.01
CA ARG A 124 18.81 -4.37 -10.28
C ARG A 124 17.44 -3.96 -10.84
N GLY A 125 17.43 -3.09 -11.85
CA GLY A 125 16.19 -2.77 -12.55
C GLY A 125 15.83 -3.81 -13.59
N ASP A 126 14.53 -3.94 -13.85
CA ASP A 126 13.95 -4.90 -14.79
C ASP A 126 13.03 -4.22 -15.82
N ALA A 127 13.11 -2.90 -15.94
CA ALA A 127 12.49 -2.17 -17.04
C ALA A 127 13.23 -2.50 -18.34
N ARG A 128 12.48 -2.76 -19.42
CA ARG A 128 13.01 -3.03 -20.76
C ARG A 128 12.60 -1.89 -21.70
N PRO A 129 13.42 -0.84 -21.87
CA PRO A 129 13.14 0.23 -22.82
C PRO A 129 12.83 -0.31 -24.23
N GLY A 130 11.84 0.29 -24.88
CA GLY A 130 11.34 -0.11 -26.20
C GLY A 130 10.29 -1.23 -26.22
N THR A 131 9.77 -1.62 -25.05
CA THR A 131 8.67 -2.59 -24.94
C THR A 131 7.41 -2.13 -25.69
N LEU A 132 7.01 -0.85 -25.59
CA LEU A 132 5.83 -0.30 -26.26
C LEU A 132 5.92 -0.47 -27.77
N ALA A 133 6.96 0.10 -28.39
CA ALA A 133 7.16 0.04 -29.83
C ALA A 133 7.41 -1.39 -30.36
N GLY A 134 7.97 -2.27 -29.53
CA GLY A 134 8.16 -3.68 -29.87
C GLY A 134 6.90 -4.55 -29.70
N SER A 135 5.85 -4.03 -29.05
CA SER A 135 4.64 -4.80 -28.70
C SER A 135 3.41 -4.40 -29.51
N VAL A 136 3.43 -3.26 -30.21
CA VAL A 136 2.35 -2.86 -31.13
C VAL A 136 2.51 -3.53 -32.49
N ALA A 137 1.40 -3.86 -33.16
CA ALA A 137 1.45 -4.43 -34.51
C ALA A 137 1.79 -3.37 -35.59
N GLY A 138 1.37 -2.12 -35.37
CA GLY A 138 1.66 -0.98 -36.23
C GLY A 138 3.02 -0.34 -35.95
N CYS A 139 3.09 0.98 -36.10
CA CYS A 139 4.26 1.77 -35.72
C CYS A 139 3.90 2.79 -34.62
N VAL A 140 4.93 3.22 -33.89
CA VAL A 140 4.83 4.34 -32.94
C VAL A 140 5.70 5.48 -33.47
N ALA A 141 5.08 6.61 -33.79
CA ALA A 141 5.79 7.82 -34.19
C ALA A 141 6.17 8.66 -32.96
N ALA A 142 7.28 9.38 -33.05
CA ALA A 142 7.71 10.34 -32.03
C ALA A 142 7.85 11.76 -32.61
N VAL A 143 7.31 12.73 -31.88
CA VAL A 143 7.54 14.15 -32.12
C VAL A 143 8.25 14.73 -30.90
N GLY A 144 9.49 15.18 -31.09
CA GLY A 144 10.33 15.70 -30.02
C GLY A 144 11.11 14.63 -29.23
N PRO A 145 12.19 15.03 -28.55
CA PRO A 145 13.21 14.11 -28.06
C PRO A 145 12.76 13.27 -26.85
N GLY A 146 11.87 13.75 -25.98
CA GLY A 146 11.34 12.92 -24.89
C GLY A 146 10.41 11.81 -25.39
N ALA A 147 9.52 12.13 -26.34
CA ALA A 147 8.66 11.14 -26.98
C ALA A 147 9.45 10.03 -27.69
N ALA A 148 10.62 10.35 -28.24
CA ALA A 148 11.52 9.37 -28.83
C ALA A 148 11.96 8.29 -27.85
N LEU A 149 12.12 8.60 -26.55
CA LEU A 149 12.45 7.59 -25.54
C LEU A 149 11.35 6.53 -25.37
N ALA A 150 10.09 6.92 -25.54
CA ALA A 150 8.96 6.03 -25.43
C ALA A 150 8.67 5.26 -26.72
N ALA A 151 8.91 5.88 -27.88
CA ALA A 151 8.67 5.30 -29.20
C ALA A 151 9.84 4.49 -29.77
N ALA A 152 11.03 4.56 -29.16
CA ALA A 152 12.19 3.78 -29.59
C ALA A 152 11.91 2.28 -29.53
N ARG A 153 12.35 1.54 -30.54
CA ARG A 153 12.37 0.08 -30.56
C ARG A 153 13.41 -0.46 -29.56
N PRO A 154 13.42 -1.78 -29.25
CA PRO A 154 14.41 -2.35 -28.33
C PRO A 154 15.86 -2.08 -28.72
N ASP A 155 16.13 -1.91 -30.01
CA ASP A 155 17.46 -1.59 -30.52
C ASP A 155 17.80 -0.09 -30.42
N GLY A 156 16.85 0.81 -30.13
CA GLY A 156 17.01 2.26 -30.03
C GLY A 156 16.61 3.05 -31.28
N THR A 157 16.18 2.37 -32.35
CA THR A 157 15.72 3.01 -33.60
C THR A 157 14.27 3.48 -33.50
N LEU A 158 13.91 4.51 -34.26
CA LEU A 158 12.56 5.08 -34.33
C LEU A 158 11.88 4.69 -35.64
N ALA A 159 10.56 4.52 -35.62
CA ALA A 159 9.78 4.23 -36.83
C ALA A 159 9.57 5.46 -37.70
N ASP A 160 9.15 6.56 -37.05
CA ASP A 160 9.00 7.90 -37.61
C ASP A 160 9.39 8.87 -36.50
N TYR A 161 10.31 9.79 -36.79
CA TYR A 161 10.72 10.84 -35.88
C TYR A 161 10.62 12.19 -36.58
N ARG A 162 10.04 13.17 -35.89
CA ARG A 162 10.00 14.56 -36.33
C ARG A 162 10.34 15.51 -35.18
N THR A 163 10.93 16.64 -35.52
CA THR A 163 11.03 17.77 -34.60
C THR A 163 9.65 18.40 -34.39
N VAL A 164 9.51 19.17 -33.31
CA VAL A 164 8.24 19.85 -32.99
C VAL A 164 7.89 20.87 -34.08
N GLU A 165 8.90 21.53 -34.64
CA GLU A 165 8.79 22.51 -35.72
C GLU A 165 8.30 21.85 -37.01
N GLU A 166 8.88 20.72 -37.41
CA GLU A 166 8.42 19.96 -38.59
C GLU A 166 6.99 19.47 -38.42
N PHE A 167 6.63 18.96 -37.23
CA PHE A 167 5.27 18.51 -36.97
C PHE A 167 4.24 19.64 -37.03
N LEU A 168 4.60 20.82 -36.51
CA LEU A 168 3.76 22.02 -36.59
C LEU A 168 3.61 22.54 -38.03
N ALA A 169 4.68 22.46 -38.83
CA ALA A 169 4.70 22.88 -40.23
C ALA A 169 3.90 21.93 -41.14
N ASP A 170 3.89 20.64 -40.83
CA ASP A 170 3.15 19.57 -41.52
C ASP A 170 1.70 19.42 -41.01
N ASP A 171 1.12 20.52 -40.52
CA ASP A 171 -0.25 20.61 -39.98
C ASP A 171 -0.63 19.48 -39.00
N LEU A 172 0.32 19.06 -38.14
CA LEU A 172 0.13 17.98 -37.16
C LEU A 172 -0.27 16.63 -37.77
N THR A 173 0.14 16.36 -39.02
CA THR A 173 -0.16 15.10 -39.71
C THR A 173 0.46 13.91 -39.00
N THR A 174 -0.31 12.86 -38.73
CA THR A 174 0.14 11.61 -38.08
C THR A 174 0.38 10.52 -39.13
N ARG A 175 1.50 9.80 -39.02
CA ARG A 175 1.92 8.75 -39.98
C ARG A 175 1.81 7.33 -39.45
N CYS A 176 1.64 7.22 -38.13
CA CYS A 176 1.49 5.97 -37.40
C CYS A 176 0.14 5.95 -36.67
N PRO A 177 -0.43 4.77 -36.40
CA PRO A 177 -1.63 4.63 -35.56
C PRO A 177 -1.45 5.32 -34.20
N THR A 178 -0.28 5.13 -33.57
CA THR A 178 0.09 5.82 -32.34
C THR A 178 1.17 6.88 -32.62
N THR A 179 0.92 8.13 -32.19
CA THR A 179 1.90 9.22 -32.23
C THR A 179 2.12 9.80 -30.84
N LEU A 180 3.36 9.76 -30.34
CA LEU A 180 3.76 10.35 -29.06
C LEU A 180 4.37 11.72 -29.30
N VAL A 181 3.97 12.73 -28.52
CA VAL A 181 4.38 14.12 -28.70
C VAL A 181 4.95 14.68 -27.40
N ASP A 182 6.21 15.10 -27.45
CA ASP A 182 6.86 15.96 -26.47
C ASP A 182 7.14 17.31 -27.12
N ALA A 183 6.17 18.22 -27.02
CA ALA A 183 6.24 19.54 -27.62
C ALA A 183 6.89 20.59 -26.70
N GLY A 184 7.33 20.20 -25.50
CA GLY A 184 7.95 21.11 -24.52
C GLY A 184 7.13 22.40 -24.33
N PRO A 185 7.73 23.60 -24.49
CA PRO A 185 7.02 24.88 -24.36
C PRO A 185 5.85 25.08 -25.35
N ARG A 186 5.80 24.32 -26.44
CA ARG A 186 4.74 24.41 -27.48
C ARG A 186 3.56 23.47 -27.21
N SER A 187 3.58 22.71 -26.11
CA SER A 187 2.56 21.70 -25.77
C SER A 187 1.14 22.27 -25.79
N ASP A 188 0.92 23.45 -25.22
CA ASP A 188 -0.42 24.05 -25.18
C ASP A 188 -0.97 24.39 -26.57
N ALA A 189 -0.11 24.87 -27.48
CA ALA A 189 -0.52 25.15 -28.86
C ALA A 189 -0.84 23.86 -29.64
N VAL A 190 -0.09 22.78 -29.40
CA VAL A 190 -0.35 21.47 -30.00
C VAL A 190 -1.64 20.85 -29.46
N ILE A 191 -1.85 20.91 -28.13
CA ILE A 191 -3.07 20.41 -27.47
C ILE A 191 -4.31 21.11 -28.02
N ALA A 192 -4.30 22.45 -28.10
CA ALA A 192 -5.45 23.21 -28.58
C ALA A 192 -5.83 22.88 -30.03
N ARG A 193 -4.83 22.67 -30.92
CA ARG A 193 -5.07 22.30 -32.31
C ARG A 193 -5.56 20.86 -32.46
N LEU A 194 -4.95 19.90 -31.76
CA LEU A 194 -5.37 18.50 -31.81
C LEU A 194 -6.78 18.29 -31.23
N ALA A 195 -7.15 19.03 -30.18
CA ALA A 195 -8.47 18.92 -29.59
C ALA A 195 -9.61 19.38 -30.53
N ALA A 196 -9.30 20.21 -31.52
CA ALA A 196 -10.24 20.66 -32.53
C ALA A 196 -10.48 19.64 -33.65
N ASP A 197 -9.66 18.57 -33.74
CA ASP A 197 -9.78 17.52 -34.73
C ASP A 197 -10.51 16.29 -34.14
N PRO A 198 -11.78 16.03 -34.49
CA PRO A 198 -12.54 14.90 -33.98
C PRO A 198 -12.14 13.56 -34.63
N GLY A 199 -11.31 13.57 -35.69
CA GLY A 199 -10.90 12.37 -36.41
C GLY A 199 -9.89 11.49 -35.66
N ARG A 200 -9.39 11.96 -34.51
CA ARG A 200 -8.32 11.32 -33.73
C ARG A 200 -8.65 11.33 -32.25
N THR A 201 -8.22 10.31 -31.53
CA THR A 201 -8.24 10.36 -30.05
C THR A 201 -7.06 11.20 -29.57
N LEU A 202 -7.34 12.28 -28.83
CA LEU A 202 -6.33 13.03 -28.09
C LEU A 202 -6.26 12.54 -26.65
N LEU A 203 -5.06 12.16 -26.22
CA LEU A 203 -4.73 11.90 -24.82
C LEU A 203 -3.63 12.86 -24.36
N VAL A 204 -3.90 13.62 -23.30
CA VAL A 204 -2.92 14.49 -22.66
C VAL A 204 -2.55 13.87 -21.34
N THR A 205 -1.26 13.67 -21.09
CA THR A 205 -0.77 13.03 -19.86
C THR A 205 0.46 13.73 -19.34
N GLY A 206 0.53 13.93 -18.03
CA GLY A 206 1.79 14.27 -17.40
C GLY A 206 2.82 13.15 -17.54
N VAL A 207 4.08 13.51 -17.80
CA VAL A 207 5.20 12.57 -17.93
C VAL A 207 6.33 12.84 -16.93
N GLY A 208 6.21 13.87 -16.09
CA GLY A 208 7.18 14.15 -15.05
C GLY A 208 7.08 15.57 -14.48
N PRO A 209 7.98 15.90 -13.54
CA PRO A 209 8.11 17.26 -13.03
C PRO A 209 8.55 18.23 -14.13
N ALA A 210 8.34 19.52 -13.91
CA ALA A 210 8.95 20.58 -14.72
C ALA A 210 10.49 20.45 -14.72
N ALA A 211 11.14 20.93 -15.77
CA ALA A 211 12.59 20.97 -15.85
C ALA A 211 13.18 21.71 -14.64
N GLY A 212 14.17 21.10 -13.97
CA GLY A 212 14.79 21.64 -12.75
C GLY A 212 13.98 21.48 -11.47
N SER A 213 12.78 20.89 -11.53
CA SER A 213 11.97 20.57 -10.35
C SER A 213 12.12 19.10 -9.96
N ALA A 214 12.09 18.83 -8.65
CA ALA A 214 11.99 17.48 -8.08
C ALA A 214 10.58 17.20 -7.53
N ASP A 215 9.60 18.04 -7.86
CA ASP A 215 8.22 17.93 -7.39
C ASP A 215 7.60 16.59 -7.84
N PRO A 216 7.27 15.69 -6.91
CA PRO A 216 6.78 14.37 -7.26
C PRO A 216 5.26 14.32 -7.46
N ALA A 217 4.57 15.46 -7.43
CA ALA A 217 3.12 15.56 -7.56
C ALA A 217 2.56 14.72 -8.72
N LEU A 218 1.38 14.13 -8.49
CA LEU A 218 0.63 13.53 -9.58
C LEU A 218 0.27 14.62 -10.58
N GLN A 219 0.23 14.24 -11.85
CA GLN A 219 0.04 15.18 -12.95
C GLN A 219 -1.34 14.98 -13.57
N VAL A 220 -1.83 15.95 -14.32
CA VAL A 220 -3.11 15.83 -15.03
C VAL A 220 -3.02 14.77 -16.13
N VAL A 221 -4.08 13.98 -16.29
CA VAL A 221 -4.34 13.17 -17.48
C VAL A 221 -5.79 13.35 -17.93
N TYR A 222 -6.00 13.49 -19.23
CA TYR A 222 -7.33 13.43 -19.81
C TYR A 222 -7.30 12.89 -21.24
N ARG A 223 -8.45 12.39 -21.65
CA ARG A 223 -8.71 11.87 -22.99
C ARG A 223 -9.99 12.52 -23.52
N LEU A 224 -9.96 12.91 -24.79
CA LEU A 224 -11.12 13.44 -25.52
C LEU A 224 -11.57 12.48 -26.61
N GLY A 225 -12.80 12.63 -27.11
CA GLY A 225 -13.35 11.77 -28.15
C GLY A 225 -13.77 10.39 -27.61
N THR A 226 -14.36 10.36 -26.42
CA THR A 226 -14.80 9.11 -25.76
C THR A 226 -16.32 8.96 -25.77
N THR A 227 -16.79 7.73 -25.65
CA THR A 227 -18.23 7.44 -25.63
C THR A 227 -18.90 7.78 -24.30
N PHE A 228 -18.16 7.66 -23.20
CA PHE A 228 -18.67 7.90 -21.85
C PHE A 228 -17.73 8.86 -21.13
N PRO A 229 -18.25 9.99 -20.60
CA PRO A 229 -17.48 10.86 -19.75
C PRO A 229 -17.30 10.23 -18.36
N GLY A 230 -16.22 10.57 -17.67
CA GLY A 230 -16.03 10.11 -16.31
C GLY A 230 -14.59 10.10 -15.82
N TRP A 231 -14.38 9.41 -14.70
CA TRP A 231 -13.08 9.33 -14.05
C TRP A 231 -12.26 8.17 -14.61
N LEU A 232 -11.02 8.46 -15.02
CA LEU A 232 -10.09 7.42 -15.42
C LEU A 232 -9.71 6.57 -14.21
N THR A 233 -9.74 5.25 -14.37
CA THR A 233 -9.35 4.27 -13.35
C THR A 233 -8.61 3.10 -14.03
N SER A 234 -7.98 2.24 -13.23
CA SER A 234 -7.34 1.02 -13.74
C SER A 234 -7.30 -0.06 -12.67
N ALA A 235 -7.13 -1.32 -13.07
CA ALA A 235 -6.94 -2.41 -12.12
C ALA A 235 -5.63 -2.29 -11.30
N SER A 236 -4.69 -1.47 -11.78
CA SER A 236 -3.41 -1.18 -11.11
C SER A 236 -3.60 -0.30 -9.87
N THR A 237 -4.51 0.68 -9.94
CA THR A 237 -4.77 1.61 -8.83
C THR A 237 -6.04 1.29 -8.06
N ARG A 238 -7.10 0.83 -8.74
CA ARG A 238 -8.46 0.67 -8.21
C ARG A 238 -8.93 1.92 -7.46
N ARG A 239 -8.63 3.08 -8.05
CA ARG A 239 -8.97 4.39 -7.49
C ARG A 239 -9.52 5.27 -8.59
N ASP A 240 -10.72 5.76 -8.35
CA ASP A 240 -11.40 6.71 -9.20
C ASP A 240 -10.50 7.94 -9.42
N GLY A 241 -10.26 8.25 -10.69
CA GLY A 241 -9.49 9.42 -11.09
C GLY A 241 -7.99 9.32 -10.78
N ILE A 242 -7.44 8.13 -10.50
CA ILE A 242 -5.99 7.94 -10.34
C ILE A 242 -5.52 6.77 -11.20
N VAL A 243 -4.58 7.01 -12.11
CA VAL A 243 -3.97 5.99 -12.97
C VAL A 243 -2.45 6.10 -12.96
N THR A 244 -1.75 5.17 -13.61
CA THR A 244 -0.28 5.17 -13.72
C THR A 244 0.16 5.30 -15.18
N LEU A 245 1.36 5.84 -15.43
CA LEU A 245 1.93 5.88 -16.79
C LEU A 245 1.99 4.51 -17.47
N THR A 246 2.22 3.45 -16.69
CA THR A 246 2.26 2.08 -17.21
C THR A 246 0.89 1.57 -17.66
N ASP A 247 -0.21 2.11 -17.10
CA ASP A 247 -1.57 1.82 -17.57
C ASP A 247 -1.79 2.38 -18.98
N LEU A 248 -1.21 3.56 -19.26
CA LEU A 248 -1.21 4.12 -20.61
C LEU A 248 -0.41 3.25 -21.57
N THR A 249 0.77 2.74 -21.18
CA THR A 249 1.52 1.78 -22.02
C THR A 249 0.66 0.58 -22.38
N ARG A 250 0.00 -0.03 -21.38
CA ARG A 250 -0.85 -1.21 -21.58
C ARG A 250 -1.99 -0.90 -22.55
N THR A 251 -2.61 0.26 -22.39
CA THR A 251 -3.75 0.72 -23.23
C THR A 251 -3.33 0.94 -24.68
N LEU A 252 -2.15 1.52 -24.94
CA LEU A 252 -1.63 1.72 -26.28
C LEU A 252 -1.25 0.39 -26.96
N VAL A 253 -0.67 -0.54 -26.20
CA VAL A 253 -0.38 -1.90 -26.72
C VAL A 253 -1.66 -2.62 -27.12
N ASP A 254 -2.73 -2.54 -26.32
CA ASP A 254 -4.01 -3.18 -26.63
C ASP A 254 -4.75 -2.57 -27.81
N HIS A 255 -4.58 -1.26 -28.02
CA HIS A 255 -5.21 -0.57 -29.14
C HIS A 255 -4.75 -1.12 -30.49
N ASP A 256 -3.44 -1.35 -30.63
CA ASP A 256 -2.82 -1.86 -31.85
C ASP A 256 -2.74 -3.41 -31.87
N ALA A 257 -3.30 -4.10 -30.86
CA ALA A 257 -3.26 -5.56 -30.77
C ALA A 257 -4.41 -6.21 -31.58
N PRO A 258 -4.13 -7.27 -32.36
CA PRO A 258 -5.18 -8.07 -32.97
C PRO A 258 -6.12 -8.66 -31.90
N PRO A 259 -7.43 -8.81 -32.18
CA PRO A 259 -8.36 -9.43 -31.26
C PRO A 259 -7.87 -10.83 -30.82
N GLY A 260 -7.68 -11.03 -29.51
CA GLY A 260 -7.21 -12.30 -28.95
C GLY A 260 -5.68 -12.51 -28.94
N ALA A 261 -4.89 -11.51 -29.35
CA ALA A 261 -3.44 -11.58 -29.22
C ALA A 261 -3.02 -11.66 -27.74
N ALA A 262 -2.07 -12.54 -27.43
CA ALA A 262 -1.47 -12.60 -26.11
C ALA A 262 -0.62 -11.34 -25.91
N VAL A 263 -0.91 -10.62 -24.82
CA VAL A 263 -0.14 -9.45 -24.40
C VAL A 263 1.31 -9.88 -24.15
N PRO A 264 2.30 -9.24 -24.80
CA PRO A 264 3.70 -9.50 -24.51
C PRO A 264 3.96 -9.26 -23.01
N VAL A 265 4.41 -10.32 -22.34
CA VAL A 265 4.48 -10.40 -20.87
C VAL A 265 5.64 -9.55 -20.35
N THR A 266 5.53 -8.23 -20.28
CA THR A 266 6.44 -7.36 -19.48
C THR A 266 5.85 -5.99 -19.08
N VAL A 267 4.55 -5.72 -19.28
CA VAL A 267 3.93 -4.45 -18.85
C VAL A 267 3.30 -4.61 -17.47
N ASP A 268 3.66 -3.74 -16.52
CA ASP A 268 3.15 -3.77 -15.14
C ASP A 268 1.76 -3.12 -14.99
N GLY A 269 1.37 -2.27 -15.95
CA GLY A 269 0.09 -1.57 -15.94
C GLY A 269 -1.09 -2.39 -16.48
N SER A 270 -2.27 -1.83 -16.32
CA SER A 270 -3.56 -2.40 -16.76
C SER A 270 -4.23 -1.48 -17.76
N PRO A 271 -5.10 -1.97 -18.66
CA PRO A 271 -5.82 -1.10 -19.59
C PRO A 271 -6.63 -0.06 -18.82
N LEU A 272 -6.73 1.15 -19.39
CA LEU A 272 -7.55 2.20 -18.82
C LEU A 272 -9.02 1.78 -18.83
N ALA A 273 -9.69 2.11 -17.74
CA ALA A 273 -11.13 1.98 -17.58
C ALA A 273 -11.69 3.34 -17.14
N VAL A 274 -13.01 3.48 -17.16
CA VAL A 274 -13.72 4.69 -16.78
C VAL A 274 -14.83 4.34 -15.80
N ASP A 275 -14.94 5.12 -14.73
CA ASP A 275 -16.13 5.19 -13.89
C ASP A 275 -17.02 6.32 -14.44
N PRO A 276 -18.14 5.99 -15.13
CA PRO A 276 -18.94 6.99 -15.80
C PRO A 276 -19.49 8.02 -14.82
N ALA A 277 -19.27 9.29 -15.12
CA ALA A 277 -19.73 10.40 -14.29
C ALA A 277 -19.94 11.65 -15.15
N GLU A 278 -20.92 12.47 -14.77
CA GLU A 278 -21.07 13.81 -15.33
C GLU A 278 -19.94 14.69 -14.81
N LEU A 279 -19.13 15.22 -15.72
CA LEU A 279 -17.99 16.06 -15.38
C LEU A 279 -18.35 17.55 -15.47
N SER A 280 -17.78 18.33 -14.56
CA SER A 280 -17.73 19.80 -14.64
C SER A 280 -16.30 20.27 -14.35
N LEU A 281 -15.89 21.43 -14.87
CA LEU A 281 -14.55 21.96 -14.59
C LEU A 281 -14.28 22.12 -13.08
N PRO A 282 -15.19 22.70 -12.27
CA PRO A 282 -14.98 22.78 -10.82
C PRO A 282 -14.82 21.41 -10.17
N LEU A 283 -15.63 20.42 -10.58
CA LEU A 283 -15.54 19.06 -10.06
C LEU A 283 -14.18 18.40 -10.38
N VAL A 284 -13.67 18.61 -11.60
CA VAL A 284 -12.33 18.12 -12.01
C VAL A 284 -11.24 18.79 -11.17
N GLU A 285 -11.30 20.11 -10.99
CA GLU A 285 -10.33 20.86 -10.21
C GLU A 285 -10.33 20.44 -8.73
N ASP A 286 -11.51 20.31 -8.13
CA ASP A 286 -11.69 19.85 -6.75
C ASP A 286 -11.15 18.43 -6.55
N HIS A 287 -11.39 17.53 -7.52
CA HIS A 287 -10.88 16.16 -7.48
C HIS A 287 -9.36 16.12 -7.56
N LEU A 288 -8.75 16.84 -8.51
CA LEU A 288 -7.29 16.92 -8.63
C LEU A 288 -6.64 17.51 -7.36
N ALA A 289 -7.25 18.55 -6.79
CA ALA A 289 -6.81 19.14 -5.53
C ALA A 289 -6.91 18.14 -4.36
N ALA A 290 -8.00 17.37 -4.28
CA ALA A 290 -8.15 16.32 -3.27
C ALA A 290 -7.10 15.21 -3.43
N VAL A 291 -6.81 14.78 -4.67
CA VAL A 291 -5.77 13.78 -4.93
C VAL A 291 -4.38 14.28 -4.53
N ALA A 292 -4.06 15.56 -4.78
CA ALA A 292 -2.82 16.17 -4.30
C ALA A 292 -2.78 16.22 -2.76
N ALA A 293 -3.89 16.61 -2.13
CA ALA A 293 -4.01 16.69 -0.68
C ALA A 293 -3.83 15.34 0.03
N LEU A 294 -4.16 14.22 -0.61
CA LEU A 294 -3.87 12.87 -0.08
C LEU A 294 -2.37 12.64 0.19
N SER A 295 -1.49 13.39 -0.49
CA SER A 295 -0.04 13.32 -0.30
C SER A 295 0.47 14.46 0.58
N ASP A 296 0.10 15.70 0.29
CA ASP A 296 0.66 16.88 0.94
C ASP A 296 0.03 17.14 2.31
N GLY A 297 -1.31 17.04 2.38
CA GLY A 297 -2.06 17.19 3.63
C GLY A 297 -1.71 16.12 4.65
N ALA A 298 -1.36 14.92 4.19
CA ALA A 298 -0.93 13.82 5.05
C ALA A 298 0.29 14.21 5.91
N VAL A 299 1.25 14.99 5.38
CA VAL A 299 2.44 15.42 6.13
C VAL A 299 2.04 16.22 7.36
N VAL A 300 1.18 17.21 7.19
CA VAL A 300 0.67 18.02 8.30
C VAL A 300 -0.12 17.16 9.30
N GLY A 301 -0.94 16.23 8.80
CA GLY A 301 -1.65 15.28 9.66
C GLY A 301 -0.70 14.43 10.52
N TYR A 302 0.39 13.91 9.94
CA TYR A 302 1.42 13.18 10.69
C TYR A 302 2.18 14.05 11.69
N LEU A 303 2.42 15.33 11.37
CA LEU A 303 3.03 16.28 12.31
C LEU A 303 2.10 16.55 13.50
N VAL A 304 0.81 16.75 13.26
CA VAL A 304 -0.20 16.91 14.33
C VAL A 304 -0.24 15.65 15.20
N LEU A 305 -0.29 14.46 14.58
CA LEU A 305 -0.29 13.20 15.30
C LEU A 305 1.00 13.01 16.12
N GLY A 306 2.16 13.33 15.54
CA GLY A 306 3.47 13.25 16.21
C GLY A 306 3.58 14.22 17.38
N GLY A 307 3.10 15.45 17.22
CA GLY A 307 3.03 16.44 18.31
C GLY A 307 2.10 16.01 19.43
N PHE A 308 0.90 15.55 19.09
CA PHE A 308 -0.07 15.01 20.05
C PHE A 308 0.50 13.79 20.80
N GLY A 309 1.08 12.83 20.08
CA GLY A 309 1.73 11.66 20.66
C GLY A 309 2.89 12.01 21.58
N THR A 310 3.72 12.99 21.19
CA THR A 310 4.85 13.48 22.01
C THR A 310 4.34 14.09 23.31
N LEU A 311 3.31 14.95 23.25
CA LEU A 311 2.68 15.52 24.43
C LEU A 311 2.16 14.43 25.37
N LEU A 312 1.43 13.44 24.84
CA LEU A 312 0.92 12.32 25.63
C LEU A 312 2.07 11.51 26.26
N CYS A 313 3.14 11.22 25.51
CA CYS A 313 4.31 10.53 26.05
C CYS A 313 4.94 11.30 27.22
N LEU A 314 5.09 12.62 27.11
CA LEU A 314 5.61 13.46 28.19
C LEU A 314 4.70 13.46 29.42
N VAL A 315 3.38 13.59 29.22
CA VAL A 315 2.38 13.52 30.31
C VAL A 315 2.40 12.14 30.98
N GLY A 316 2.50 11.07 30.19
CA GLY A 316 2.61 9.70 30.69
C GLY A 316 3.90 9.46 31.48
N LEU A 317 5.02 10.01 31.00
CA LEU A 317 6.31 9.96 31.71
C LEU A 317 6.24 10.69 33.04
N VAL A 318 5.75 11.94 33.06
CA VAL A 318 5.56 12.72 34.29
C VAL A 318 4.60 12.01 35.24
N GLY A 319 3.51 11.43 34.72
CA GLY A 319 2.58 10.61 35.50
C GLY A 319 3.26 9.40 36.14
N THR A 320 4.09 8.68 35.38
CA THR A 320 4.86 7.53 35.86
C THR A 320 5.89 7.94 36.92
N LEU A 321 6.65 9.01 36.69
CA LEU A 321 7.64 9.55 37.64
C LEU A 321 6.97 10.03 38.94
N ARG A 322 5.77 10.62 38.84
CA ARG A 322 4.96 11.03 40.00
C ARG A 322 4.12 9.89 40.59
N ARG A 323 4.32 8.64 40.14
CA ARG A 323 3.59 7.44 40.56
C ARG A 323 2.06 7.53 40.42
N ARG A 324 1.57 8.40 39.53
CA ARG A 324 0.15 8.55 39.17
C ARG A 324 -0.20 7.63 38.00
N PHE A 325 -0.10 6.32 38.18
CA PHE A 325 -0.18 5.31 37.11
C PHE A 325 -1.52 5.29 36.33
N ALA A 326 -2.59 5.88 36.88
CA ALA A 326 -3.86 6.06 36.16
C ALA A 326 -3.71 6.90 34.88
N VAL A 327 -2.85 7.93 34.91
CA VAL A 327 -2.58 8.80 33.76
C VAL A 327 -1.91 8.05 32.60
N PRO A 328 -0.74 7.40 32.76
CA PRO A 328 -0.14 6.62 31.69
C PRO A 328 -1.00 5.42 31.29
N ARG A 329 -1.81 4.81 32.18
CA ARG A 329 -2.74 3.74 31.77
C ARG A 329 -3.80 4.25 30.80
N LEU A 330 -4.36 5.44 31.07
CA LEU A 330 -5.30 6.10 30.15
C LEU A 330 -4.64 6.40 28.80
N ILE A 331 -3.41 6.89 28.81
CA ILE A 331 -2.65 7.19 27.59
C ILE A 331 -2.36 5.92 26.78
N LEU A 332 -1.99 4.82 27.43
CA LEU A 332 -1.84 3.54 26.73
C LEU A 332 -3.17 2.95 26.24
N THR A 333 -4.31 3.38 26.81
CA THR A 333 -5.64 3.04 26.29
C THR A 333 -5.94 3.80 25.00
N LEU A 334 -5.49 5.06 24.88
CA LEU A 334 -5.49 5.79 23.60
C LEU A 334 -4.55 5.13 22.60
N GLY A 335 -3.36 4.71 23.05
CA GLY A 335 -2.38 4.01 22.20
C GLY A 335 -2.91 2.68 21.64
N SER A 336 -3.73 1.94 22.38
CA SER A 336 -4.25 0.64 21.93
C SER A 336 -5.30 0.74 20.81
N VAL A 337 -5.88 1.92 20.61
CA VAL A 337 -6.85 2.19 19.52
C VAL A 337 -6.28 3.06 18.40
N LEU A 338 -5.03 3.51 18.52
CA LEU A 338 -4.43 4.43 17.55
C LEU A 338 -4.43 3.85 16.13
N GLY A 339 -4.14 2.56 15.97
CA GLY A 339 -4.19 1.90 14.67
C GLY A 339 -5.58 1.95 14.03
N ALA A 340 -6.63 1.71 14.80
CA ALA A 340 -8.02 1.87 14.34
C ALA A 340 -8.35 3.33 14.02
N ALA A 341 -7.92 4.28 14.85
CA ALA A 341 -8.15 5.70 14.61
C ALA A 341 -7.49 6.20 13.31
N MET A 342 -6.25 5.78 13.05
CA MET A 342 -5.52 6.09 11.81
C MET A 342 -6.16 5.45 10.58
N MET A 343 -6.76 4.26 10.72
CA MET A 343 -7.55 3.63 9.65
C MET A 343 -8.79 4.46 9.33
N LEU A 344 -9.56 4.79 10.37
CA LEU A 344 -10.85 5.47 10.26
C LEU A 344 -10.73 6.93 9.80
N THR A 345 -9.53 7.53 9.72
CA THR A 345 -9.39 8.83 9.06
C THR A 345 -9.87 8.79 7.61
N GLY A 346 -9.80 7.63 6.95
CA GLY A 346 -10.32 7.45 5.60
C GLY A 346 -11.84 7.48 5.48
N SER A 347 -12.58 7.48 6.60
CA SER A 347 -14.03 7.69 6.59
C SER A 347 -14.42 9.17 6.51
N VAL A 348 -13.45 10.08 6.62
CA VAL A 348 -13.66 11.53 6.58
C VAL A 348 -13.12 12.02 5.24
N PRO A 349 -13.88 12.77 4.43
CA PRO A 349 -13.42 13.31 3.16
C PRO A 349 -12.49 14.53 3.37
N TRP A 350 -11.47 14.38 4.22
CA TRP A 350 -10.57 15.46 4.63
C TRP A 350 -9.76 16.02 3.46
N ALA A 351 -9.47 15.20 2.45
CA ALA A 351 -8.70 15.59 1.27
C ALA A 351 -9.40 16.67 0.44
N GLY A 352 -10.74 16.65 0.38
CA GLY A 352 -11.54 17.67 -0.32
C GLY A 352 -11.88 18.90 0.52
N SER A 353 -11.33 19.04 1.73
CA SER A 353 -11.61 20.20 2.59
C SER A 353 -10.69 21.39 2.27
N GLY A 354 -11.08 22.60 2.66
CA GLY A 354 -10.24 23.79 2.49
C GLY A 354 -8.95 23.81 3.33
N ALA A 355 -8.80 22.89 4.30
CA ALA A 355 -7.60 22.75 5.12
C ALA A 355 -7.28 21.26 5.40
N PRO A 356 -6.88 20.47 4.37
CA PRO A 356 -6.83 19.01 4.45
C PRO A 356 -6.00 18.46 5.60
N GLY A 357 -4.81 19.03 5.81
CA GLY A 357 -3.91 18.59 6.86
C GLY A 357 -4.43 18.81 8.29
N LEU A 358 -5.13 19.93 8.52
CA LEU A 358 -5.75 20.22 9.82
C LEU A 358 -6.96 19.32 10.05
N VAL A 359 -7.81 19.15 9.03
CA VAL A 359 -8.99 18.26 9.13
C VAL A 359 -8.55 16.81 9.38
N LEU A 360 -7.49 16.34 8.72
CA LEU A 360 -6.90 15.03 8.99
C LEU A 360 -6.37 14.90 10.43
N GLY A 361 -5.65 15.92 10.92
CA GLY A 361 -5.16 15.98 12.29
C GLY A 361 -6.30 15.95 13.33
N VAL A 362 -7.36 16.70 13.09
CA VAL A 362 -8.58 16.69 13.92
C VAL A 362 -9.27 15.33 13.84
N ALA A 363 -9.37 14.72 12.65
CA ALA A 363 -10.01 13.43 12.46
C ALA A 363 -9.30 12.31 13.23
N VAL A 364 -7.96 12.23 13.18
CA VAL A 364 -7.23 11.19 13.93
C VAL A 364 -7.33 11.37 15.43
N ILE A 365 -7.30 12.61 15.93
CA ILE A 365 -7.50 12.90 17.36
C ILE A 365 -8.94 12.57 17.78
N GLY A 366 -9.92 13.02 17.00
CA GLY A 366 -11.34 12.76 17.25
C GLY A 366 -11.66 11.27 17.32
N TRP A 367 -11.20 10.49 16.33
CA TRP A 367 -11.34 9.03 16.34
C TRP A 367 -10.60 8.37 17.52
N SER A 368 -9.40 8.84 17.85
CA SER A 368 -8.64 8.30 19.00
C SER A 368 -9.40 8.49 20.31
N LEU A 369 -9.95 9.69 20.54
CA LEU A 369 -10.74 10.01 21.74
C LEU A 369 -12.05 9.22 21.78
N LEU A 370 -12.78 9.16 20.66
CA LEU A 370 -14.04 8.43 20.55
C LEU A 370 -13.85 6.93 20.82
N LEU A 371 -12.85 6.32 20.17
CA LEU A 371 -12.55 4.91 20.35
C LEU A 371 -12.01 4.61 21.75
N ALA A 372 -11.23 5.49 22.36
CA ALA A 372 -10.79 5.31 23.74
C ALA A 372 -11.95 5.41 24.73
N ALA A 373 -12.88 6.34 24.53
CA ALA A 373 -14.10 6.43 25.34
C ALA A 373 -14.96 5.16 25.20
N ALA A 374 -15.18 4.70 23.97
CA ALA A 374 -15.88 3.43 23.72
C ALA A 374 -15.15 2.24 24.36
N THR A 375 -13.82 2.21 24.28
CA THR A 375 -12.98 1.18 24.89
C THR A 375 -13.17 1.14 26.40
N LEU A 376 -13.13 2.30 27.08
CA LEU A 376 -13.31 2.37 28.53
C LEU A 376 -14.72 1.96 28.95
N ALA A 377 -15.75 2.41 28.22
CA ALA A 377 -17.15 2.05 28.50
C ALA A 377 -17.39 0.54 28.33
N LEU A 378 -16.90 -0.05 27.24
CA LEU A 378 -17.02 -1.48 26.97
C LEU A 378 -16.17 -2.32 27.93
N ALA A 379 -14.96 -1.87 28.26
CA ALA A 379 -14.09 -2.51 29.25
C ALA A 379 -14.78 -2.61 30.61
N ALA A 380 -15.40 -1.52 31.07
CA ALA A 380 -16.15 -1.49 32.32
C ALA A 380 -17.41 -2.37 32.25
N ARG A 381 -18.17 -2.32 31.15
CA ARG A 381 -19.42 -3.08 30.99
C ARG A 381 -19.20 -4.60 30.89
N LEU A 382 -18.10 -5.01 30.25
CA LEU A 382 -17.80 -6.42 29.98
C LEU A 382 -16.84 -7.04 31.00
N ASP A 383 -16.30 -6.22 31.91
CA ASP A 383 -15.22 -6.59 32.84
C ASP A 383 -14.01 -7.19 32.08
N VAL A 384 -13.55 -6.44 31.07
CA VAL A 384 -12.45 -6.84 30.18
C VAL A 384 -11.35 -5.76 30.20
N PRO A 385 -10.06 -6.13 30.18
CA PRO A 385 -8.96 -5.17 30.04
C PRO A 385 -9.15 -4.22 28.85
N ALA A 386 -8.97 -2.91 29.07
CA ALA A 386 -9.16 -1.91 28.01
C ALA A 386 -8.20 -2.11 26.82
N ALA A 387 -6.97 -2.59 27.04
CA ALA A 387 -6.06 -2.94 25.96
C ALA A 387 -6.63 -4.03 25.03
N VAL A 388 -7.37 -5.01 25.59
CA VAL A 388 -7.99 -6.09 24.80
C VAL A 388 -9.21 -5.59 24.05
N VAL A 389 -10.02 -4.73 24.68
CA VAL A 389 -11.14 -4.07 23.99
C VAL A 389 -10.63 -3.20 22.84
N GLY A 390 -9.55 -2.44 23.03
CA GLY A 390 -8.94 -1.64 21.96
C GLY A 390 -8.41 -2.51 20.81
N ALA A 391 -7.78 -3.65 21.13
CA ALA A 391 -7.40 -4.65 20.14
C ALA A 391 -8.63 -5.23 19.39
N ALA A 392 -9.73 -5.49 20.10
CA ALA A 392 -10.97 -5.97 19.48
C ALA A 392 -11.60 -4.93 18.53
N LEU A 393 -11.63 -3.66 18.93
CA LEU A 393 -12.11 -2.57 18.08
C LEU A 393 -11.21 -2.39 16.85
N THR A 394 -9.90 -2.55 17.01
CA THR A 394 -8.94 -2.54 15.89
C THR A 394 -9.19 -3.70 14.93
N VAL A 395 -9.35 -4.92 15.44
CA VAL A 395 -9.70 -6.07 14.61
C VAL A 395 -11.03 -5.83 13.88
N ALA A 396 -12.04 -5.31 14.58
CA ALA A 396 -13.35 -5.03 13.98
C ALA A 396 -13.26 -3.97 12.87
N ALA A 397 -12.60 -2.84 13.11
CA ALA A 397 -12.46 -1.76 12.14
C ALA A 397 -11.83 -2.24 10.82
N PHE A 398 -10.73 -3.00 10.91
CA PHE A 398 -10.02 -3.51 9.74
C PHE A 398 -10.82 -4.63 9.06
N THR A 399 -11.47 -5.51 9.82
CA THR A 399 -12.32 -6.58 9.25
C THR A 399 -13.52 -6.01 8.49
N VAL A 400 -14.16 -4.96 9.03
CA VAL A 400 -15.28 -4.27 8.39
C VAL A 400 -14.83 -3.57 7.11
N ASP A 401 -13.71 -2.84 7.16
CA ASP A 401 -13.14 -2.19 5.97
C ASP A 401 -12.77 -3.22 4.88
N ALA A 402 -12.08 -4.31 5.25
CA ALA A 402 -11.80 -5.42 4.35
C ALA A 402 -13.08 -6.01 3.73
N ALA A 403 -14.11 -6.27 4.55
CA ALA A 403 -15.38 -6.80 4.05
C ALA A 403 -16.02 -5.85 3.03
N LEU A 404 -15.94 -4.54 3.23
CA LEU A 404 -16.45 -3.52 2.31
C LEU A 404 -15.57 -3.29 1.07
N GLY A 405 -14.43 -3.97 0.94
CA GLY A 405 -13.50 -3.80 -0.19
C GLY A 405 -12.43 -2.71 0.01
N GLY A 406 -12.24 -2.23 1.24
CA GLY A 406 -11.22 -1.26 1.62
C GLY A 406 -11.54 0.22 1.36
N PRO A 407 -12.81 0.70 1.49
CA PRO A 407 -13.14 2.09 1.17
C PRO A 407 -12.37 3.10 2.03
N MET A 408 -11.97 2.76 3.26
CA MET A 408 -11.24 3.68 4.13
C MET A 408 -9.74 3.71 3.82
N GLN A 409 -9.20 2.72 3.10
CA GLN A 409 -7.75 2.66 2.84
C GLN A 409 -7.24 3.90 2.12
N ALA A 410 -7.93 4.37 1.08
CA ALA A 410 -7.45 5.45 0.22
C ALA A 410 -7.16 6.77 0.97
N GLY A 411 -7.98 7.10 1.98
CA GLY A 411 -7.84 8.29 2.83
C GLY A 411 -7.28 8.02 4.23
N SER A 412 -6.88 6.78 4.54
CA SER A 412 -6.33 6.44 5.85
C SER A 412 -4.89 6.95 6.04
N MET A 413 -4.52 7.25 7.28
CA MET A 413 -3.12 7.52 7.64
C MET A 413 -2.26 6.24 7.71
N LEU A 414 -2.79 5.06 7.38
CA LEU A 414 -2.01 3.82 7.33
C LEU A 414 -1.61 3.43 5.91
N ASN A 415 -2.29 3.99 4.92
CA ASN A 415 -2.00 3.72 3.52
C ASN A 415 -0.88 4.60 2.98
N SER A 416 -0.31 4.17 1.86
CA SER A 416 0.73 4.93 1.19
C SER A 416 0.16 6.16 0.50
N ARG A 417 0.95 7.24 0.49
CA ARG A 417 0.61 8.47 -0.23
C ARG A 417 0.62 8.18 -1.74
N PRO A 418 -0.38 8.65 -2.50
CA PRO A 418 -0.42 8.50 -3.96
C PRO A 418 0.88 8.87 -4.66
N VAL A 419 1.53 9.95 -4.20
CA VAL A 419 2.79 10.45 -4.75
C VAL A 419 3.91 9.42 -4.76
N PHE A 420 3.91 8.51 -3.78
CA PHE A 420 4.88 7.44 -3.70
C PHE A 420 4.43 6.19 -4.43
N GLY A 421 3.17 6.04 -4.83
CA GLY A 421 2.66 4.87 -5.58
C GLY A 421 3.14 3.51 -5.08
N LEU A 422 3.31 3.34 -3.77
CA LEU A 422 3.84 2.11 -3.16
C LEU A 422 2.75 1.04 -3.09
N ARG A 423 1.55 1.42 -2.65
CA ARG A 423 0.37 0.56 -2.60
C ARG A 423 -0.89 1.39 -2.79
N TRP A 424 -1.64 1.09 -3.85
CA TRP A 424 -2.84 1.85 -4.21
C TRP A 424 -4.10 1.36 -3.49
N TYR A 425 -4.24 0.06 -3.28
CA TYR A 425 -5.40 -0.54 -2.62
C TYR A 425 -4.97 -1.69 -1.70
N GLY A 426 -5.92 -2.17 -0.91
CA GLY A 426 -5.67 -3.26 0.04
C GLY A 426 -4.85 -2.83 1.25
N PHE A 427 -4.39 -3.81 2.02
CA PHE A 427 -3.65 -3.59 3.25
C PHE A 427 -2.16 -3.42 2.96
N GLY A 428 -1.61 -2.32 3.45
CA GLY A 428 -0.16 -2.08 3.49
C GLY A 428 0.51 -2.79 4.67
N ASN A 429 1.84 -2.74 4.70
CA ASN A 429 2.62 -3.51 5.68
C ASN A 429 2.44 -3.00 7.12
N VAL A 430 2.19 -1.70 7.29
CA VAL A 430 1.84 -1.11 8.58
C VAL A 430 0.43 -1.52 8.99
N THR A 431 -0.52 -1.48 8.06
CA THR A 431 -1.90 -1.97 8.25
C THR A 431 -1.90 -3.43 8.73
N PHE A 432 -1.17 -4.29 8.01
CA PHE A 432 -0.93 -5.69 8.37
C PHE A 432 -0.39 -5.82 9.80
N ALA A 433 0.69 -5.11 10.12
CA ALA A 433 1.34 -5.22 11.42
C ALA A 433 0.42 -4.82 12.59
N VAL A 434 -0.40 -3.78 12.40
CA VAL A 434 -1.43 -3.36 13.37
C VAL A 434 -2.49 -4.44 13.51
N TYR A 435 -3.08 -4.89 12.40
CA TYR A 435 -4.20 -5.83 12.40
C TYR A 435 -3.79 -7.20 12.96
N ALA A 436 -2.65 -7.72 12.54
CA ALA A 436 -2.05 -8.96 13.04
C ALA A 436 -1.77 -8.90 14.55
N THR A 437 -1.17 -7.81 15.03
CA THR A 437 -0.84 -7.67 16.46
C THR A 437 -2.11 -7.60 17.31
N ALA A 438 -3.09 -6.80 16.90
CA ALA A 438 -4.38 -6.70 17.58
C ALA A 438 -5.12 -8.05 17.61
N ALA A 439 -5.08 -8.79 16.49
CA ALA A 439 -5.66 -10.13 16.40
C ALA A 439 -5.00 -11.13 17.35
N LEU A 440 -3.67 -11.12 17.46
CA LEU A 440 -2.94 -12.01 18.37
C LEU A 440 -3.21 -11.68 19.85
N VAL A 441 -3.31 -10.39 20.20
CA VAL A 441 -3.68 -9.95 21.56
C VAL A 441 -5.10 -10.41 21.90
N LEU A 442 -6.06 -10.18 20.99
CA LEU A 442 -7.45 -10.60 21.17
C LEU A 442 -7.59 -12.13 21.28
N ALA A 443 -7.00 -12.86 20.34
CA ALA A 443 -7.02 -14.33 20.32
C ALA A 443 -6.38 -14.91 21.59
N GLY A 444 -5.26 -14.34 22.02
CA GLY A 444 -4.55 -14.71 23.23
C GLY A 444 -5.35 -14.54 24.51
N TRP A 445 -6.08 -13.43 24.62
CA TRP A 445 -6.96 -13.16 25.76
C TRP A 445 -8.21 -14.05 25.75
N LEU A 446 -8.85 -14.25 24.59
CA LEU A 446 -9.98 -15.18 24.48
C LEU A 446 -9.56 -16.60 24.84
N ALA A 447 -8.41 -17.05 24.33
CA ALA A 447 -7.83 -18.35 24.68
C ALA A 447 -7.59 -18.48 26.18
N HIS A 448 -7.01 -17.45 26.81
CA HIS A 448 -6.82 -17.41 28.26
C HIS A 448 -8.15 -17.59 29.00
N ARG A 449 -9.17 -16.80 28.64
CA ARG A 449 -10.46 -16.78 29.32
C ARG A 449 -11.22 -18.11 29.20
N PHE A 450 -11.10 -18.79 28.05
CA PHE A 450 -11.66 -20.13 27.85
C PHE A 450 -10.86 -21.23 28.57
N LEU A 451 -9.53 -21.14 28.57
CA LEU A 451 -8.68 -22.10 29.28
C LEU A 451 -8.89 -22.02 30.79
N ALA A 452 -8.99 -20.82 31.35
CA ALA A 452 -9.31 -20.60 32.76
C ALA A 452 -10.68 -21.20 33.14
N ALA A 453 -11.63 -21.21 32.20
CA ALA A 453 -12.93 -21.86 32.37
C ALA A 453 -12.92 -23.37 32.06
N GLY A 454 -11.77 -23.99 31.76
CA GLY A 454 -11.67 -25.42 31.41
C GLY A 454 -12.13 -25.79 29.97
N HIS A 455 -12.44 -24.79 29.14
CA HIS A 455 -13.03 -24.99 27.80
C HIS A 455 -11.96 -24.97 26.69
N ARG A 456 -11.01 -25.92 26.69
CA ARG A 456 -9.90 -25.95 25.73
C ARG A 456 -10.34 -25.92 24.26
N ARG A 457 -11.41 -26.64 23.89
CA ARG A 457 -11.94 -26.62 22.50
C ARG A 457 -12.41 -25.22 22.09
N ALA A 458 -13.06 -24.48 22.98
CA ALA A 458 -13.48 -23.11 22.71
C ALA A 458 -12.28 -22.16 22.57
N ALA A 459 -11.23 -22.36 23.38
CA ALA A 459 -9.98 -21.62 23.24
C ALA A 459 -9.35 -21.82 21.85
N VAL A 460 -9.25 -23.07 21.39
CA VAL A 460 -8.72 -23.40 20.05
C VAL A 460 -9.58 -22.77 18.95
N VAL A 461 -10.91 -22.89 19.04
CA VAL A 461 -11.82 -22.29 18.05
C VAL A 461 -11.71 -20.77 18.03
N ALA A 462 -11.57 -20.11 19.18
CA ALA A 462 -11.41 -18.66 19.24
C ALA A 462 -10.13 -18.19 18.54
N VAL A 463 -9.00 -18.86 18.79
CA VAL A 463 -7.73 -18.55 18.08
C VAL A 463 -7.88 -18.81 16.58
N ALA A 464 -8.55 -19.91 16.19
CA ALA A 464 -8.71 -20.25 14.78
C ALA A 464 -9.57 -19.22 14.05
N VAL A 465 -10.72 -18.84 14.63
CA VAL A 465 -11.64 -17.88 14.03
C VAL A 465 -11.00 -16.50 13.91
N VAL A 466 -10.36 -15.99 14.98
CA VAL A 466 -9.72 -14.67 14.95
C VAL A 466 -8.51 -14.69 14.01
N GLY A 467 -7.60 -15.65 14.18
CA GLY A 467 -6.36 -15.72 13.41
C GLY A 467 -6.59 -15.97 11.92
N PHE A 468 -7.36 -16.99 11.56
CA PHE A 468 -7.65 -17.27 10.14
C PHE A 468 -8.64 -16.29 9.53
N GLY A 469 -9.55 -15.68 10.31
CA GLY A 469 -10.39 -14.58 9.82
C GLY A 469 -9.56 -13.40 9.34
N VAL A 470 -8.54 -13.01 10.13
CA VAL A 470 -7.57 -11.98 9.75
C VAL A 470 -6.75 -12.40 8.54
N VAL A 471 -6.21 -13.63 8.51
CA VAL A 471 -5.45 -14.13 7.35
C VAL A 471 -6.28 -14.12 6.05
N VAL A 472 -7.57 -14.46 6.12
CA VAL A 472 -8.47 -14.37 4.96
C VAL A 472 -8.66 -12.92 4.54
N CYS A 473 -8.93 -12.00 5.47
CA CYS A 473 -9.09 -10.58 5.17
C CYS A 473 -7.83 -9.96 4.56
N GLU A 474 -6.64 -10.36 5.05
CA GLU A 474 -5.34 -9.97 4.50
C GLU A 474 -5.16 -10.46 3.07
N GLY A 475 -5.43 -11.74 2.80
CA GLY A 475 -5.08 -12.37 1.51
C GLY A 475 -6.10 -12.22 0.39
N TRP A 476 -7.37 -11.98 0.70
CA TRP A 476 -8.44 -12.13 -0.29
C TRP A 476 -8.35 -11.06 -1.42
N PRO A 477 -8.50 -11.42 -2.71
CA PRO A 477 -8.25 -10.52 -3.86
C PRO A 477 -9.04 -9.21 -3.92
N THR A 478 -10.20 -9.17 -3.27
CA THR A 478 -11.10 -8.00 -3.19
C THR A 478 -11.12 -7.40 -1.78
N MET A 479 -10.10 -7.67 -0.97
CA MET A 479 -9.93 -7.16 0.40
C MET A 479 -8.50 -6.64 0.57
N GLY A 480 -7.72 -7.18 1.53
CA GLY A 480 -6.36 -6.74 1.84
C GLY A 480 -5.35 -6.99 0.72
N THR A 481 -5.46 -8.07 -0.06
CA THR A 481 -4.49 -8.44 -1.11
C THR A 481 -3.02 -8.46 -0.67
N ASP A 482 -2.75 -8.61 0.63
CA ASP A 482 -1.40 -8.64 1.19
C ASP A 482 -0.90 -10.08 1.37
N PHE A 483 -0.33 -10.61 0.30
CA PHE A 483 0.27 -11.94 0.33
C PHE A 483 1.44 -12.03 1.32
N GLY A 484 2.25 -10.98 1.45
CA GLY A 484 3.36 -10.94 2.40
C GLY A 484 2.86 -11.10 3.83
N GLY A 485 1.76 -10.41 4.17
CA GLY A 485 1.05 -10.54 5.43
C GLY A 485 0.50 -11.95 5.70
N VAL A 486 -0.13 -12.59 4.69
CA VAL A 486 -0.62 -13.98 4.79
C VAL A 486 0.50 -14.94 5.17
N VAL A 487 1.63 -14.89 4.45
CA VAL A 487 2.77 -15.78 4.70
C VAL A 487 3.43 -15.47 6.06
N ALA A 488 3.46 -14.21 6.47
CA ALA A 488 4.07 -13.79 7.74
C ALA A 488 3.23 -14.16 8.98
N LEU A 489 1.89 -14.10 8.90
CA LEU A 489 1.00 -14.31 10.06
C LEU A 489 0.51 -15.75 10.21
N THR A 490 0.41 -16.50 9.11
CA THR A 490 -0.10 -17.88 9.15
C THR A 490 0.72 -18.79 10.09
N PRO A 491 2.07 -18.83 10.04
CA PRO A 491 2.86 -19.66 10.95
C PRO A 491 2.71 -19.26 12.44
N PRO A 492 2.76 -17.96 12.83
CA PRO A 492 2.44 -17.52 14.19
C PRO A 492 1.07 -17.93 14.70
N VAL A 493 0.02 -17.84 13.87
CA VAL A 493 -1.34 -18.27 14.24
C VAL A 493 -1.40 -19.79 14.46
N LEU A 494 -0.79 -20.57 13.57
CA LEU A 494 -0.70 -22.02 13.70
C LEU A 494 0.10 -22.45 14.94
N TRP A 495 1.20 -21.76 15.23
CA TRP A 495 1.95 -21.95 16.47
C TRP A 495 1.07 -21.72 17.70
N LEU A 496 0.37 -20.58 17.76
CA LEU A 496 -0.52 -20.25 18.87
C LEU A 496 -1.63 -21.29 19.04
N LEU A 497 -2.20 -21.78 17.93
CA LEU A 497 -3.20 -22.86 17.92
C LEU A 497 -2.67 -24.15 18.55
N LEU A 498 -1.48 -24.60 18.13
CA LEU A 498 -0.88 -25.84 18.62
C LEU A 498 -0.59 -25.76 20.12
N VAL A 499 -0.06 -24.62 20.58
CA VAL A 499 0.23 -24.37 22.00
C VAL A 499 -1.07 -24.38 22.82
N VAL A 500 -2.11 -23.67 22.38
CA VAL A 500 -3.41 -23.62 23.07
C VAL A 500 -4.12 -24.98 23.06
N ALA A 501 -3.95 -25.77 22.01
CA ALA A 501 -4.45 -27.14 21.94
C ALA A 501 -3.72 -28.12 22.88
N GLY A 502 -2.56 -27.72 23.42
CA GLY A 502 -1.70 -28.61 24.22
C GLY A 502 -1.02 -29.69 23.37
N VAL A 503 -0.89 -29.46 22.07
CA VAL A 503 -0.20 -30.38 21.16
C VAL A 503 1.30 -30.17 21.33
N ARG A 504 2.02 -31.26 21.64
CA ARG A 504 3.49 -31.20 21.68
C ARG A 504 4.01 -30.80 20.30
N VAL A 505 4.72 -29.68 20.25
CA VAL A 505 5.32 -29.22 19.00
C VAL A 505 6.62 -29.98 18.80
N THR A 506 6.64 -30.78 17.74
CA THR A 506 7.81 -31.52 17.29
C THR A 506 8.26 -30.95 15.95
N VAL A 507 9.55 -31.03 15.64
CA VAL A 507 10.10 -30.55 14.36
C VAL A 507 9.34 -31.14 13.15
N PRO A 508 8.97 -32.44 13.10
CA PRO A 508 8.18 -32.98 11.99
C PRO A 508 6.81 -32.33 11.83
N ARG A 509 6.12 -31.97 12.93
CA ARG A 509 4.82 -31.28 12.87
C ARG A 509 4.98 -29.84 12.38
N LEU A 510 6.03 -29.14 12.80
CA LEU A 510 6.35 -27.82 12.27
C LEU A 510 6.63 -27.87 10.77
N LEU A 511 7.41 -28.85 10.31
CA LEU A 511 7.67 -29.07 8.89
C LEU A 511 6.40 -29.43 8.12
N ALA A 512 5.54 -30.28 8.65
CA ALA A 512 4.27 -30.65 8.02
C ALA A 512 3.32 -29.44 7.90
N VAL A 513 3.25 -28.60 8.93
CA VAL A 513 2.46 -27.36 8.93
C VAL A 513 3.04 -26.35 7.92
N GLY A 514 4.36 -26.19 7.89
CA GLY A 514 5.03 -25.35 6.89
C GLY A 514 4.79 -25.85 5.47
N ALA A 515 4.91 -27.16 5.23
CA ALA A 515 4.63 -27.78 3.93
C ALA A 515 3.16 -27.59 3.52
N ALA A 516 2.21 -27.76 4.44
CA ALA A 516 0.79 -27.53 4.16
C ALA A 516 0.51 -26.06 3.78
N ALA A 517 1.16 -25.10 4.45
CA ALA A 517 1.05 -23.68 4.10
C ALA A 517 1.63 -23.40 2.70
N VAL A 518 2.79 -23.98 2.36
CA VAL A 518 3.39 -23.86 1.02
C VAL A 518 2.48 -24.45 -0.05
N VAL A 519 1.90 -25.63 0.19
CA VAL A 519 0.95 -26.28 -0.74
C VAL A 519 -0.30 -25.42 -0.93
N ALA A 520 -0.86 -24.87 0.14
CA ALA A 520 -2.05 -24.02 0.05
C ALA A 520 -1.77 -22.75 -0.76
N VAL A 521 -0.64 -22.09 -0.50
CA VAL A 521 -0.16 -20.92 -1.26
C VAL A 521 0.04 -21.25 -2.73
N ALA A 522 0.69 -22.39 -3.03
CA ALA A 522 0.91 -22.83 -4.41
C ALA A 522 -0.42 -23.11 -5.13
N ALA A 523 -1.36 -23.78 -4.46
CA ALA A 523 -2.69 -24.05 -5.02
C ALA A 523 -3.45 -22.76 -5.33
N ILE A 524 -3.48 -21.79 -4.41
CA ILE A 524 -4.13 -20.49 -4.64
C ILE A 524 -3.45 -19.75 -5.79
N SER A 525 -2.12 -19.74 -5.84
CA SER A 525 -1.36 -19.05 -6.88
C SER A 525 -1.59 -19.68 -8.27
N LEU A 526 -1.72 -21.01 -8.34
CA LEU A 526 -2.04 -21.75 -9.57
C LEU A 526 -3.50 -21.52 -10.00
N LEU A 527 -4.44 -21.50 -9.06
CA LEU A 527 -5.84 -21.16 -9.34
C LEU A 527 -5.95 -19.73 -9.87
N ASP A 528 -5.25 -18.78 -9.24
CA ASP A 528 -5.20 -17.40 -9.71
C ASP A 528 -4.53 -17.27 -11.09
N TRP A 529 -3.44 -17.99 -11.33
CA TRP A 529 -2.79 -18.08 -12.65
C TRP A 529 -3.74 -18.59 -13.73
N SER A 530 -4.60 -19.57 -13.41
CA SER A 530 -5.56 -20.16 -14.34
C SER A 530 -6.67 -19.21 -14.80
N ARG A 531 -6.84 -18.05 -14.15
CA ARG A 531 -7.86 -17.03 -14.52
C ARG A 531 -7.56 -16.33 -15.85
N GLY A 532 -6.33 -16.47 -16.34
CA GLY A 532 -5.84 -15.83 -17.56
C GLY A 532 -5.05 -14.55 -17.29
N PRO A 533 -4.28 -14.06 -18.28
CA PRO A 533 -3.37 -12.92 -18.14
C PRO A 533 -4.05 -11.63 -17.66
N ASP A 534 -5.28 -11.37 -18.11
CA ASP A 534 -5.99 -10.12 -17.80
C ASP A 534 -6.71 -10.12 -16.45
N ARG A 535 -6.80 -11.28 -15.79
CA ARG A 535 -7.61 -11.46 -14.57
C ARG A 535 -6.83 -12.01 -13.39
N ARG A 536 -5.58 -12.45 -13.61
CA ARG A 536 -4.70 -12.95 -12.55
C ARG A 536 -4.10 -11.81 -11.75
N SER A 537 -3.94 -12.03 -10.45
CA SER A 537 -3.24 -11.11 -9.56
C SER A 537 -1.72 -11.27 -9.68
N HIS A 538 -0.97 -10.52 -8.86
CA HIS A 538 0.48 -10.70 -8.72
C HIS A 538 0.91 -12.13 -8.33
N LEU A 539 0.01 -12.94 -7.73
CA LEU A 539 0.27 -14.34 -7.42
C LEU A 539 0.34 -15.19 -8.68
N GLY A 540 -0.67 -15.13 -9.54
CA GLY A 540 -0.61 -15.77 -10.84
C GLY A 540 0.52 -15.21 -11.69
N GLY A 541 0.80 -13.91 -11.62
CA GLY A 541 1.96 -13.29 -12.30
C GLY A 541 3.31 -13.80 -11.77
N PHE A 542 3.44 -14.15 -10.49
CA PHE A 542 4.65 -14.79 -9.95
C PHE A 542 4.81 -16.21 -10.47
N VAL A 543 3.72 -17.00 -10.54
CA VAL A 543 3.75 -18.32 -11.17
C VAL A 543 4.25 -18.23 -12.61
N GLN A 544 3.77 -17.27 -13.38
CA GLN A 544 4.26 -17.02 -14.74
C GLN A 544 5.77 -16.75 -14.75
N ARG A 545 6.26 -15.87 -13.88
CA ARG A 545 7.71 -15.58 -13.78
C ARG A 545 8.56 -16.77 -13.32
N VAL A 546 8.01 -17.69 -12.54
CA VAL A 546 8.67 -18.97 -12.23
C VAL A 546 8.79 -19.83 -13.49
N LEU A 547 7.73 -19.91 -14.30
CA LEU A 547 7.75 -20.63 -15.58
C LEU A 547 8.70 -19.99 -16.59
N ASP A 548 8.79 -18.66 -16.60
CA ASP A 548 9.65 -17.89 -17.50
C ASP A 548 11.14 -17.94 -17.06
N GLY A 549 11.46 -18.53 -15.91
CA GLY A 549 12.83 -18.65 -15.39
C GLY A 549 13.35 -17.44 -14.59
N ASP A 550 12.55 -16.37 -14.47
CA ASP A 550 12.94 -15.09 -13.86
C ASP A 550 12.76 -15.04 -12.33
N ALA A 551 12.24 -16.10 -11.71
CA ALA A 551 11.83 -16.06 -10.29
C ALA A 551 12.98 -15.84 -9.30
N VAL A 552 14.15 -16.43 -9.54
CA VAL A 552 15.32 -16.28 -8.64
C VAL A 552 15.78 -14.84 -8.59
N ASP A 553 15.80 -14.17 -9.74
CA ASP A 553 16.20 -12.77 -9.83
C ASP A 553 15.17 -11.86 -9.15
N VAL A 554 13.87 -12.12 -9.30
CA VAL A 554 12.82 -11.35 -8.61
C VAL A 554 12.91 -11.51 -7.10
N VAL A 555 13.06 -12.75 -6.60
CA VAL A 555 13.14 -13.03 -5.16
C VAL A 555 14.41 -12.43 -4.58
N SER A 556 15.57 -12.59 -5.24
CA SER A 556 16.83 -12.04 -4.77
C SER A 556 16.81 -10.50 -4.75
N ARG A 557 16.16 -9.86 -5.72
CA ARG A 557 15.92 -8.40 -5.72
C ARG A 557 15.11 -7.95 -4.52
N LYS A 558 13.98 -8.61 -4.24
CA LYS A 558 13.14 -8.29 -3.09
C LYS A 558 13.88 -8.49 -1.76
N ALA A 559 14.60 -9.61 -1.62
CA ALA A 559 15.36 -9.90 -0.42
C ALA A 559 16.44 -8.84 -0.13
N VAL A 560 17.15 -8.37 -1.16
CA VAL A 560 18.16 -7.31 -1.02
C VAL A 560 17.51 -5.97 -0.68
N ALA A 561 16.41 -5.60 -1.34
CA ALA A 561 15.69 -4.37 -0.99
C ALA A 561 15.21 -4.38 0.47
N SER A 562 14.67 -5.50 0.95
CA SER A 562 14.30 -5.65 2.36
C SER A 562 15.52 -5.55 3.29
N ALA A 563 16.65 -6.19 2.93
CA ALA A 563 17.88 -6.11 3.70
C ALA A 563 18.43 -4.67 3.78
N GLU A 564 18.40 -3.92 2.68
CA GLU A 564 18.80 -2.51 2.63
C GLU A 564 17.99 -1.64 3.61
N THR A 565 16.69 -1.92 3.80
CA THR A 565 15.90 -1.22 4.82
C THR A 565 16.41 -1.47 6.23
N VAL A 566 16.87 -2.70 6.52
CA VAL A 566 17.33 -3.12 7.85
C VAL A 566 18.73 -2.59 8.14
N VAL A 567 19.64 -2.63 7.16
CA VAL A 567 21.03 -2.17 7.34
C VAL A 567 21.19 -0.66 7.21
N SER A 568 20.15 0.06 6.79
CA SER A 568 20.12 1.52 6.84
C SER A 568 20.29 2.03 8.28
N GLY A 569 20.87 3.23 8.46
CA GLY A 569 21.02 3.84 9.80
C GLY A 569 19.70 3.90 10.60
N PRO A 570 18.59 4.37 10.02
CA PRO A 570 17.28 4.33 10.66
C PRO A 570 16.77 2.90 10.94
N GLY A 571 17.05 1.96 10.04
CA GLY A 571 16.70 0.55 10.20
C GLY A 571 17.38 -0.10 11.39
N ILE A 572 18.71 0.09 11.51
CA ILE A 572 19.50 -0.40 12.64
C ILE A 572 19.01 0.21 13.95
N THR A 573 18.75 1.51 13.97
CA THR A 573 18.24 2.21 15.17
C THR A 573 16.91 1.61 15.62
N THR A 574 16.00 1.39 14.67
CA THR A 574 14.68 0.79 14.90
C THR A 574 14.79 -0.65 15.40
N LEU A 575 15.72 -1.43 14.82
CA LEU A 575 16.01 -2.79 15.24
C LEU A 575 16.50 -2.82 16.69
N VAL A 576 17.51 -2.01 17.03
CA VAL A 576 18.10 -1.93 18.38
C VAL A 576 17.05 -1.54 19.41
N ILE A 577 16.27 -0.47 19.16
CA ILE A 577 15.19 -0.05 20.07
C ILE A 577 14.19 -1.18 20.26
N GLY A 578 13.76 -1.83 19.17
CA GLY A 578 12.81 -2.94 19.26
C GLY A 578 13.37 -4.13 20.05
N VAL A 579 14.65 -4.47 19.87
CA VAL A 579 15.30 -5.55 20.63
C VAL A 579 15.33 -5.22 22.11
N LEU A 580 15.67 -3.97 22.48
CA LEU A 580 15.63 -3.51 23.87
C LEU A 580 14.22 -3.58 24.47
N LEU A 581 13.20 -3.21 23.70
CA LEU A 581 11.79 -3.34 24.12
C LEU A 581 11.37 -4.80 24.31
N TRP A 582 11.74 -5.69 23.39
CA TRP A 582 11.48 -7.12 23.54
C TRP A 582 12.20 -7.71 24.74
N LEU A 583 13.44 -7.31 25.01
CA LEU A 583 14.17 -7.72 26.21
C LEU A 583 13.46 -7.23 27.47
N LEU A 584 13.00 -5.98 27.52
CA LEU A 584 12.22 -5.44 28.63
C LEU A 584 10.91 -6.21 28.84
N VAL A 585 10.18 -6.48 27.75
CA VAL A 585 8.93 -7.25 27.79
C VAL A 585 9.17 -8.65 28.31
N LEU A 586 10.16 -9.37 27.78
CA LEU A 586 10.40 -10.78 28.11
C LEU A 586 11.07 -10.97 29.48
N ARG A 587 11.95 -10.06 29.90
CA ARG A 587 12.72 -10.18 31.14
C ARG A 587 12.09 -9.48 32.33
N CYS A 588 11.34 -8.41 32.12
CA CYS A 588 10.77 -7.61 33.20
C CYS A 588 9.25 -7.71 33.27
N ALA A 589 8.54 -7.49 32.16
CA ALA A 589 7.07 -7.49 32.18
C ALA A 589 6.47 -8.90 32.28
N LEU A 590 6.97 -9.84 31.48
CA LEU A 590 6.41 -11.19 31.39
C LEU A 590 6.42 -11.94 32.73
N PRO A 591 7.49 -11.94 33.54
CA PRO A 591 7.48 -12.60 34.84
C PRO A 591 6.39 -12.08 35.79
N VAL A 592 6.09 -10.78 35.73
CA VAL A 592 5.06 -10.13 36.56
C VAL A 592 3.65 -10.49 36.07
N LEU A 593 3.44 -10.54 34.75
CA LEU A 593 2.12 -10.74 34.16
C LEU A 593 1.74 -12.22 33.97
N ARG A 594 2.73 -13.11 33.84
CA ARG A 594 2.51 -14.55 33.58
C ARG A 594 1.60 -15.26 34.59
N PRO A 595 1.68 -14.98 35.91
CA PRO A 595 0.77 -15.61 36.89
C PRO A 595 -0.70 -15.31 36.60
N ALA A 596 -1.02 -14.07 36.21
CA ALA A 596 -2.37 -13.66 35.83
C ALA A 596 -2.75 -14.14 34.42
N PHE A 597 -1.80 -14.16 33.48
CA PHE A 597 -2.03 -14.49 32.07
C PHE A 597 -1.11 -15.60 31.56
N PRO A 598 -1.41 -16.89 31.82
CA PRO A 598 -0.57 -18.01 31.40
C PRO A 598 -0.38 -18.17 29.89
N THR A 599 -1.27 -17.62 29.06
CA THR A 599 -1.15 -17.66 27.58
C THR A 599 -0.23 -16.57 27.03
N LEU A 600 0.11 -15.55 27.82
CA LEU A 600 0.91 -14.40 27.37
C LEU A 600 2.27 -14.80 26.75
N PRO A 601 3.04 -15.76 27.27
CA PRO A 601 4.27 -16.21 26.60
C PRO A 601 4.04 -16.66 25.15
N ALA A 602 2.97 -17.41 24.89
CA ALA A 602 2.66 -17.93 23.57
C ALA A 602 2.24 -16.80 22.60
N VAL A 603 1.49 -15.82 23.10
CA VAL A 603 1.09 -14.63 22.34
C VAL A 603 2.31 -13.78 21.98
N LEU A 604 3.21 -13.55 22.93
CA LEU A 604 4.46 -12.81 22.71
C LEU A 604 5.37 -13.52 21.69
N GLN A 605 5.46 -14.86 21.75
CA GLN A 605 6.20 -15.64 20.76
C GLN A 605 5.58 -15.51 19.35
N ALA A 606 4.26 -15.62 19.25
CA ALA A 606 3.56 -15.44 17.97
C ALA A 606 3.75 -14.02 17.43
N ALA A 607 3.65 -12.99 18.28
CA ALA A 607 3.85 -11.60 17.86
C ALA A 607 5.31 -11.33 17.44
N LEU A 608 6.30 -11.85 18.18
CA LEU A 608 7.71 -11.75 17.79
C LEU A 608 7.98 -12.46 16.46
N ALA A 609 7.42 -13.67 16.27
CA ALA A 609 7.52 -14.38 15.00
C ALA A 609 6.87 -13.60 13.86
N THR A 610 5.72 -12.95 14.10
CA THR A 610 5.06 -12.08 13.12
C THR A 610 5.94 -10.87 12.77
N ALA A 611 6.57 -10.24 13.76
CA ALA A 611 7.50 -9.11 13.54
C ALA A 611 8.70 -9.53 12.67
N VAL A 612 9.32 -10.67 12.99
CA VAL A 612 10.49 -11.19 12.26
C VAL A 612 10.10 -11.64 10.86
N LEU A 613 9.11 -12.53 10.73
CA LEU A 613 8.67 -13.05 9.44
C LEU A 613 8.12 -11.94 8.56
N GLY A 614 7.36 -11.00 9.11
CA GLY A 614 6.86 -9.85 8.38
C GLY A 614 7.97 -8.93 7.89
N THR A 615 9.03 -8.73 8.65
CA THR A 615 10.20 -7.97 8.18
C THR A 615 11.02 -8.69 7.11
N LEU A 616 11.10 -10.02 7.16
CA LEU A 616 11.88 -10.80 6.21
C LEU A 616 11.13 -11.11 4.91
N LEU A 617 9.82 -11.35 4.99
CA LEU A 617 9.01 -11.89 3.89
C LEU A 617 8.12 -10.82 3.24
N ASN A 618 7.83 -9.73 3.94
CA ASN A 618 7.07 -8.61 3.39
C ASN A 618 8.01 -7.54 2.82
N ASP A 619 7.56 -6.81 1.79
CA ASP A 619 8.34 -5.76 1.13
C ASP A 619 8.49 -4.48 1.98
N GLY A 620 7.82 -4.43 3.14
CA GLY A 620 7.90 -3.33 4.10
C GLY A 620 9.13 -3.35 5.00
N GLY A 621 9.89 -4.45 5.01
CA GLY A 621 11.13 -4.57 5.77
C GLY A 621 10.96 -4.19 7.24
N ILE A 622 11.83 -3.30 7.74
CA ILE A 622 11.89 -2.93 9.16
C ILE A 622 10.64 -2.22 9.70
N SER A 623 9.77 -1.69 8.84
CA SER A 623 8.52 -1.03 9.27
C SER A 623 7.59 -1.98 10.01
N VAL A 624 7.50 -3.25 9.58
CA VAL A 624 6.69 -4.27 10.24
C VAL A 624 7.20 -4.56 11.64
N TRP A 625 8.52 -4.73 11.81
CA TRP A 625 9.17 -4.90 13.10
C TRP A 625 8.83 -3.76 14.07
N LEU A 626 8.95 -2.50 13.61
CA LEU A 626 8.61 -1.33 14.42
C LEU A 626 7.16 -1.35 14.88
N THR A 627 6.22 -1.55 13.95
CA THR A 627 4.79 -1.46 14.22
C THR A 627 4.32 -2.59 15.16
N VAL A 628 4.74 -3.85 14.91
CA VAL A 628 4.40 -4.97 15.79
C VAL A 628 5.01 -4.74 17.18
N THR A 629 6.28 -4.37 17.26
CA THR A 629 6.95 -4.15 18.55
C THR A 629 6.32 -3.01 19.34
N GLY A 630 5.98 -1.90 18.68
CA GLY A 630 5.29 -0.77 19.31
C GLY A 630 3.92 -1.16 19.86
N MET A 631 3.09 -1.87 19.08
CA MET A 631 1.75 -2.30 19.49
C MET A 631 1.79 -3.33 20.64
N VAL A 632 2.77 -4.25 20.61
CA VAL A 632 3.02 -5.17 21.74
C VAL A 632 3.44 -4.39 22.98
N ALA A 633 4.36 -3.42 22.85
CA ALA A 633 4.83 -2.62 23.97
C ALA A 633 3.70 -1.79 24.60
N VAL A 634 2.80 -1.20 23.80
CA VAL A 634 1.61 -0.49 24.29
C VAL A 634 0.69 -1.44 25.08
N SER A 635 0.39 -2.62 24.52
CA SER A 635 -0.51 -3.59 25.14
C SER A 635 0.06 -4.14 26.45
N VAL A 636 1.33 -4.57 26.44
CA VAL A 636 2.04 -5.09 27.63
C VAL A 636 2.23 -3.99 28.67
N GLY A 637 2.61 -2.79 28.26
CA GLY A 637 2.75 -1.63 29.16
C GLY A 637 1.43 -1.30 29.85
N TRP A 638 0.31 -1.39 29.14
CA TRP A 638 -1.02 -1.19 29.73
C TRP A 638 -1.29 -2.21 30.83
N PHE A 639 -1.01 -3.50 30.59
CA PHE A 639 -1.17 -4.55 31.60
C PHE A 639 -0.26 -4.36 32.81
N CYS A 640 0.99 -3.92 32.59
CA CYS A 640 1.91 -3.59 33.68
C CYS A 640 1.37 -2.47 34.58
N LEU A 641 0.84 -1.40 33.98
CA LEU A 641 0.26 -0.28 34.74
C LEU A 641 -1.04 -0.66 35.44
N ASP A 642 -1.86 -1.51 34.81
CA ASP A 642 -3.07 -2.05 35.44
C ASP A 642 -2.72 -2.91 36.67
N HIS A 643 -1.73 -3.78 36.55
CA HIS A 643 -1.20 -4.56 37.67
C HIS A 643 -0.67 -3.64 38.78
N ALA A 644 0.12 -2.61 38.42
CA ALA A 644 0.66 -1.62 39.36
C ALA A 644 -0.42 -0.90 40.18
N LEU A 645 -1.57 -0.61 39.56
CA LEU A 645 -2.68 0.08 40.22
C LEU A 645 -3.46 -0.83 41.16
N ARG A 646 -3.57 -2.13 40.84
CA ARG A 646 -4.32 -3.11 41.65
C ARG A 646 -3.51 -3.64 42.81
N GLU A 647 -2.27 -4.03 42.56
CA GLU A 647 -1.43 -4.77 43.51
C GLU A 647 -0.31 -3.89 44.10
N GLY A 648 -0.15 -2.65 43.61
CA GLY A 648 1.05 -1.84 43.84
C GLY A 648 2.20 -2.30 42.92
N TRP A 649 3.06 -1.37 42.50
CA TRP A 649 4.31 -1.79 41.86
C TRP A 649 5.19 -2.44 42.93
N PRO A 650 5.79 -3.62 42.69
CA PRO A 650 6.76 -4.17 43.64
C PRO A 650 7.85 -3.13 43.83
N SER A 651 7.99 -2.61 45.06
CA SER A 651 9.10 -1.74 45.40
C SER A 651 10.37 -2.42 44.91
N PRO A 652 11.22 -1.78 44.10
CA PRO A 652 12.52 -2.35 43.82
C PRO A 652 13.18 -2.52 45.18
N ALA A 653 13.42 -3.76 45.60
CA ALA A 653 14.43 -4.01 46.60
C ALA A 653 15.67 -3.24 46.12
N PRO A 654 16.26 -2.34 46.94
CA PRO A 654 17.21 -1.37 46.44
C PRO A 654 18.40 -2.09 45.78
N GLY A 655 18.50 -1.95 44.46
CA GLY A 655 19.74 -1.69 43.72
C GLY A 655 20.92 -2.65 43.89
N ARG A 656 20.75 -3.91 44.33
CA ARG A 656 21.89 -4.85 44.39
C ARG A 656 22.01 -5.79 43.20
N GLU A 657 20.95 -6.16 42.49
CA GLU A 657 21.07 -7.22 41.46
C GLU A 657 21.55 -6.73 40.08
N LEU A 658 21.17 -5.53 39.65
CA LEU A 658 21.60 -5.03 38.33
C LEU A 658 23.09 -4.58 38.35
N TRP A 659 23.53 -3.97 39.45
CA TRP A 659 24.93 -3.57 39.66
C TRP A 659 25.86 -4.74 39.97
N THR A 660 25.37 -5.79 40.65
CA THR A 660 26.17 -7.03 40.84
C THR A 660 26.31 -7.83 39.55
N TRP A 661 25.38 -7.72 38.61
CA TRP A 661 25.51 -8.37 37.30
C TRP A 661 26.56 -7.68 36.42
N LEU A 662 26.55 -6.34 36.35
CA LEU A 662 27.55 -5.58 35.60
C LEU A 662 28.96 -5.70 36.22
N SER A 663 29.07 -5.79 37.56
CA SER A 663 30.37 -5.97 38.23
C SER A 663 30.90 -7.42 38.20
N ARG A 664 30.03 -8.44 38.14
CA ARG A 664 30.46 -9.85 37.96
C ARG A 664 30.95 -10.17 36.55
N GLY A 665 30.54 -9.39 35.54
CA GLY A 665 31.09 -9.47 34.18
C GLY A 665 32.50 -8.88 34.05
N ALA A 666 32.85 -7.91 34.90
CA ALA A 666 34.17 -7.28 34.92
C ALA A 666 35.20 -8.02 35.80
N ALA A 667 34.77 -8.85 36.75
CA ALA A 667 35.66 -9.64 37.62
C ALA A 667 36.01 -11.05 37.08
N ARG A 668 35.66 -11.35 35.82
CA ARG A 668 36.04 -12.60 35.12
C ARG A 668 36.75 -12.34 33.78
N ARG A 669 37.63 -11.35 33.74
CA ARG A 669 38.72 -11.24 32.76
C ARG A 669 40.03 -11.03 33.47
#